data_AF-A0A222SYN1-F1
#
_entry.id   AF-A0A222SYN1-F1
#
_cell.length_a   1.000
_cell.length_b   1.000
_cell.length_c   1.000
_cell.angle_alpha   90.00
_cell.angle_beta   90.00
_cell.angle_gamma   90.00
#
_symmetry.space_group_name_H-M   'P 1'
#
loop_
_entity.id
_entity.type
_entity.pdbx_description
1 polymer ?
#
loop_
_entity_poly.entity_id
_entity_poly.type
_entity_poly.pdbx_seq_one_letter_code
_entity_poly.pdbx_strand_id
1 'polypeptide(L)'
;MADHLADQTTPVPGLYERLITSRIEEQLSALDASGWKTIRQKVGEHSSPHVLARHIGETVRQIFITLSTDEQVVAANHILESMSTLDGAKQWVDLVADGPHQLTAIAEQEAPGVYSVRPATPLSETALITNAPEDPNLGFELRAELATADRVDLLCAFVKWHGLRVLEESLKAARDRGVPIRVITTTYIGATERRALDRLVTEFSAQVKVNYESRSTRLHAKAWLFRRNSGYDTAYVGSSNLSKAALLDGLEWNVRLSSVATPPVLRKFEATFDSYWAEPAFETYDPQRDATRLDEALILSSGKQKADTHAISLSGLEVRPYPHQQDMLERLRIERDIHSRHRNLLVAATGTGKTVMAALDYKALKHAHQGRPLSILFVAHRQEILKQSLRTYQEVLDDANFGELLVGGEVPKDWTHVFASVQSLNARSLEEFTPDHFDVVVIDEFHHGVSPTYRRIIDHFEPIELLGLTATPERMDGRNVQDEFFDGHIAAEMRLWEALENDLLSPFHYFGIADNTDLEGLTWKQGSYVASELSQVYTGNHARARLIVKAVQEKVSDPGTMRALGFCVTVAHAHFMADFFRQAGFNARALDGSTPAAERAQALRDLREGNVQILFSVDLFNEGLDVPDVDTLLLLRPTSSATVFLQQLGRGLRRTPDKPVLTVLDFIGQHRKEFRFEEQFRALTNFTRHRLTEHMERDFPQLPSGCQIILDRKSKERILDNIRSQINVNVRQLAQEVAAYAEPRLDAYLRESRRELKELYRANNSWTVLLRRANLLTGEPPEGEAALLKRVSAFLHVGDPQRVNAYGRMLADDAPGYDSLDPSGQAYARMLFFSLWPLGGGFSNYADGFESLRQQSAFRSELSQVLAYNLEHTDHYPIPLLGEHGGLPLAIHASYSREEILPALGQAEVGGFVPGNFREGVKWCEGIQTDALLMTLEKDDKDFSPQTRYKDFAMSSDHFHWESQNQTSDSSPTGQRYQQHRERGSHVLLFVRRYKKTDIGGPQPWMLLGPAEYESHEGSKPMGIVWRLQHELPADVWTYSAIAAG
;
A
#
# COMPACT_ATOMS: atom_id res chain seq x y z
N MET A 1 26.10 11.39 -10.13
CA MET A 1 27.57 11.53 -9.90
C MET A 1 28.30 12.09 -11.13
N ALA A 2 28.09 13.35 -11.51
CA ALA A 2 28.82 13.95 -12.63
C ALA A 2 28.94 15.48 -12.50
N ASP A 3 29.79 15.99 -11.59
CA ASP A 3 30.70 17.13 -11.85
C ASP A 3 31.62 17.49 -10.64
N HIS A 4 32.23 16.51 -9.96
CA HIS A 4 33.04 16.78 -8.74
C HIS A 4 34.29 17.67 -8.93
N LEU A 5 34.72 17.95 -10.17
CA LEU A 5 35.84 18.86 -10.46
C LEU A 5 35.39 20.22 -11.02
N ALA A 6 34.11 20.41 -11.34
CA ALA A 6 33.65 21.62 -12.02
C ALA A 6 33.30 22.77 -11.07
N ASP A 7 32.96 22.49 -9.80
CA ASP A 7 32.46 23.52 -8.86
C ASP A 7 33.16 23.51 -7.47
N GLN A 8 34.14 22.64 -7.22
CA GLN A 8 34.80 22.59 -5.90
C GLN A 8 36.12 23.36 -5.90
N THR A 9 36.23 24.36 -5.02
CA THR A 9 37.45 25.15 -4.76
C THR A 9 38.61 24.32 -4.15
N THR A 10 38.38 23.04 -3.86
CA THR A 10 39.35 22.14 -3.25
C THR A 10 39.31 20.78 -3.96
N PRO A 11 40.43 20.28 -4.51
CA PRO A 11 40.45 19.00 -5.22
C PRO A 11 40.29 17.81 -4.27
N VAL A 12 39.53 16.79 -4.69
CA VAL A 12 39.32 15.55 -3.93
C VAL A 12 40.40 14.51 -4.30
N PRO A 13 41.19 13.99 -3.35
CA PRO A 13 42.14 12.92 -3.64
C PRO A 13 41.42 11.60 -3.91
N GLY A 14 41.74 10.90 -5.03
CA GLY A 14 41.10 9.64 -5.39
C GLY A 14 41.48 9.12 -6.79
N LEU A 15 40.84 8.02 -7.21
CA LEU A 15 40.97 7.47 -8.57
C LEU A 15 39.93 8.12 -9.50
N TYR A 16 40.35 8.47 -10.71
CA TYR A 16 39.51 9.11 -11.72
C TYR A 16 39.59 8.36 -13.05
N GLU A 17 38.43 8.07 -13.66
CA GLU A 17 38.30 7.50 -15.01
C GLU A 17 37.56 8.46 -15.97
N ARG A 18 38.01 9.73 -15.99
CA ARG A 18 37.41 10.80 -16.82
C ARG A 18 38.27 11.07 -18.05
N LEU A 19 37.62 11.30 -19.19
CA LEU A 19 38.30 11.80 -20.38
C LEU A 19 38.82 13.21 -20.10
N ILE A 20 40.11 13.45 -20.37
CA ILE A 20 40.70 14.78 -20.23
C ILE A 20 40.22 15.65 -21.39
N THR A 21 39.30 16.57 -21.12
CA THR A 21 38.81 17.59 -22.05
C THR A 21 39.66 18.85 -21.96
N SER A 22 39.54 19.79 -22.92
CA SER A 22 40.27 21.07 -22.85
C SER A 22 40.02 21.82 -21.53
N ARG A 23 38.76 21.87 -21.07
CA ARG A 23 38.39 22.46 -19.77
C ARG A 23 39.09 21.77 -18.58
N ILE A 24 39.18 20.44 -18.59
CA ILE A 24 39.83 19.68 -17.51
C ILE A 24 41.34 19.86 -17.58
N GLU A 25 41.93 19.93 -18.78
CA GLU A 25 43.37 20.16 -18.97
C GLU A 25 43.81 21.50 -18.35
N GLU A 26 43.01 22.55 -18.50
CA GLU A 26 43.23 23.85 -17.86
C GLU A 26 43.18 23.74 -16.33
N GLN A 27 42.19 23.00 -15.79
CA GLN A 27 42.06 22.76 -14.35
C GLN A 27 43.21 21.92 -13.78
N LEU A 28 43.60 20.84 -14.48
CA LEU A 28 44.73 20.00 -14.08
C LEU A 28 46.02 20.80 -14.06
N SER A 29 46.22 21.71 -15.01
CA SER A 29 47.37 22.61 -15.06
C SER A 29 47.39 23.58 -13.87
N ALA A 30 46.23 24.11 -13.45
CA ALA A 30 46.11 24.95 -12.26
C ALA A 30 46.38 24.16 -10.96
N LEU A 31 45.92 22.91 -10.91
CA LEU A 31 46.16 21.99 -9.79
C LEU A 31 47.63 21.63 -9.66
N ASP A 32 48.28 21.26 -10.77
CA ASP A 32 49.73 21.00 -10.83
C ASP A 32 50.53 22.23 -10.34
N ALA A 33 50.11 23.45 -10.73
CA ALA A 33 50.73 24.71 -10.28
C ALA A 33 50.54 24.99 -8.78
N SER A 34 49.44 24.50 -8.19
CA SER A 34 49.15 24.62 -6.74
C SER A 34 49.78 23.49 -5.89
N GLY A 35 50.61 22.63 -6.49
CA GLY A 35 51.36 21.58 -5.81
C GLY A 35 50.66 20.21 -5.74
N TRP A 36 49.51 20.05 -6.40
CA TRP A 36 48.87 18.75 -6.53
C TRP A 36 49.55 17.90 -7.60
N LYS A 37 49.50 16.57 -7.45
CA LYS A 37 50.10 15.65 -8.40
C LYS A 37 49.03 15.01 -9.26
N THR A 38 48.94 15.40 -10.53
CA THR A 38 48.03 14.74 -11.49
C THR A 38 48.69 13.52 -12.14
N ILE A 39 47.93 12.43 -12.28
CA ILE A 39 48.38 11.19 -12.95
C ILE A 39 47.53 11.00 -14.20
N ARG A 40 48.19 10.87 -15.36
CA ARG A 40 47.54 10.82 -16.68
C ARG A 40 47.88 9.51 -17.38
N GLN A 41 46.90 8.91 -18.06
CA GLN A 41 47.09 7.69 -18.85
C GLN A 41 46.43 7.84 -20.22
N LYS A 42 47.13 7.39 -21.27
CA LYS A 42 46.56 7.34 -22.63
C LYS A 42 45.49 6.25 -22.70
N VAL A 43 44.32 6.58 -23.25
CA VAL A 43 43.26 5.59 -23.53
C VAL A 43 43.76 4.64 -24.63
N GLY A 44 43.66 3.33 -24.39
CA GLY A 44 44.06 2.31 -25.36
C GLY A 44 43.21 2.35 -26.64
N GLU A 45 43.77 1.92 -27.76
CA GLU A 45 43.14 2.01 -29.09
C GLU A 45 41.75 1.35 -29.15
N HIS A 46 41.59 0.20 -28.49
CA HIS A 46 40.32 -0.54 -28.46
C HIS A 46 39.28 0.07 -27.51
N SER A 47 39.71 0.83 -26.48
CA SER A 47 38.82 1.50 -25.52
C SER A 47 38.43 2.91 -25.96
N SER A 48 39.24 3.53 -26.84
CA SER A 48 39.06 4.92 -27.29
C SER A 48 37.66 5.20 -27.87
N PRO A 49 37.10 4.36 -28.77
CA PRO A 49 35.74 4.59 -29.29
C PRO A 49 34.68 4.63 -28.18
N HIS A 50 34.77 3.74 -27.20
CA HIS A 50 33.81 3.69 -26.09
C HIS A 50 33.90 4.91 -25.17
N VAL A 51 35.12 5.32 -24.79
CA VAL A 51 35.35 6.48 -23.90
C VAL A 51 34.88 7.78 -24.57
N LEU A 52 35.17 7.96 -25.87
CA LEU A 52 34.74 9.12 -26.64
C LEU A 52 33.22 9.14 -26.83
N ALA A 53 32.61 8.01 -27.23
CA ALA A 53 31.17 7.90 -27.39
C ALA A 53 30.42 8.16 -26.08
N ARG A 54 30.94 7.66 -24.94
CA ARG A 54 30.37 7.94 -23.60
C ARG A 54 30.35 9.44 -23.30
N HIS A 55 31.43 10.16 -23.61
CA HIS A 55 31.50 11.60 -23.36
C HIS A 55 30.52 12.40 -24.25
N ILE A 56 30.43 12.05 -25.54
CA ILE A 56 29.46 12.66 -26.46
C ILE A 56 28.03 12.36 -25.99
N GLY A 57 27.72 11.09 -25.70
CA GLY A 57 26.39 10.67 -25.25
C GLY A 57 25.94 11.36 -23.97
N GLU A 58 26.81 11.50 -22.98
CA GLU A 58 26.48 12.22 -21.74
C GLU A 58 26.20 13.70 -22.03
N THR A 59 27.01 14.33 -22.89
CA THR A 59 26.81 15.75 -23.27
C THR A 59 25.48 15.95 -24.00
N VAL A 60 25.16 15.09 -24.96
CA VAL A 60 23.88 15.12 -25.70
C VAL A 60 22.71 14.88 -24.75
N ARG A 61 22.82 13.96 -23.80
CA ARG A 61 21.79 13.69 -22.79
C ARG A 61 21.49 14.94 -21.94
N GLN A 62 22.53 15.64 -21.48
CA GLN A 62 22.36 16.88 -20.72
C GLN A 62 21.67 17.97 -21.54
N ILE A 63 21.96 18.07 -22.84
CA ILE A 63 21.27 18.99 -23.75
C ILE A 63 19.79 18.59 -23.91
N PHE A 64 19.49 17.30 -24.12
CA PHE A 64 18.10 16.87 -24.27
C PHE A 64 17.25 17.10 -23.03
N ILE A 65 17.82 17.02 -21.82
CA ILE A 65 17.11 17.34 -20.57
C ILE A 65 16.62 18.79 -20.53
N THR A 66 17.26 19.73 -21.24
CA THR A 66 16.87 21.15 -21.24
C THR A 66 15.89 21.53 -22.35
N LEU A 67 15.62 20.62 -23.30
CA LEU A 67 14.75 20.84 -24.45
C LEU A 67 13.36 20.25 -24.25
N SER A 68 12.35 20.83 -24.91
CA SER A 68 11.03 20.20 -25.00
C SER A 68 11.06 18.95 -25.90
N THR A 69 10.06 18.08 -25.77
CA THR A 69 9.99 16.81 -26.51
C THR A 69 10.07 16.98 -28.03
N ASP A 70 9.43 18.01 -28.59
CA ASP A 70 9.47 18.28 -30.03
C ASP A 70 10.86 18.80 -30.46
N GLU A 71 11.50 19.63 -29.62
CA GLU A 71 12.85 20.14 -29.87
C GLU A 71 13.91 19.03 -29.75
N GLN A 72 13.69 18.02 -28.90
CA GLN A 72 14.59 16.88 -28.74
C GLN A 72 14.73 16.08 -30.05
N VAL A 73 13.62 15.81 -30.75
CA VAL A 73 13.64 15.07 -32.03
C VAL A 73 14.39 15.86 -33.11
N VAL A 74 14.13 17.17 -33.20
CA VAL A 74 14.82 18.06 -34.13
C VAL A 74 16.32 18.11 -33.84
N ALA A 75 16.70 18.26 -32.56
CA ALA A 75 18.10 18.27 -32.14
C ALA A 75 18.80 16.92 -32.40
N ALA A 76 18.13 15.80 -32.15
CA ALA A 76 18.65 14.47 -32.45
C ALA A 76 18.93 14.27 -33.94
N ASN A 77 17.97 14.63 -34.80
CA ASN A 77 18.13 14.55 -36.24
C ASN A 77 19.26 15.45 -36.75
N HIS A 78 19.39 16.66 -36.21
CA HIS A 78 20.51 17.55 -36.58
C HIS A 78 21.88 16.96 -36.20
N ILE A 79 22.00 16.31 -35.03
CA ILE A 79 23.22 15.60 -34.62
C ILE A 79 23.52 14.45 -35.59
N LEU A 80 22.52 13.63 -35.90
CA LEU A 80 22.64 12.48 -36.81
C LEU A 80 23.05 12.91 -38.23
N GLU A 81 22.44 13.96 -38.76
CA GLU A 81 22.80 14.55 -40.06
C GLU A 81 24.24 15.07 -40.06
N SER A 82 24.69 15.72 -38.99
CA SER A 82 26.08 16.18 -38.90
C SER A 82 27.08 15.03 -38.96
N MET A 83 26.74 13.86 -38.40
CA MET A 83 27.57 12.65 -38.46
C MET A 83 27.59 12.03 -39.86
N SER A 84 26.57 12.25 -40.68
CA SER A 84 26.50 11.74 -42.07
C SER A 84 27.58 12.32 -42.99
N THR A 85 28.23 13.40 -42.56
CA THR A 85 29.35 14.05 -43.26
C THR A 85 30.68 13.28 -43.13
N LEU A 86 30.76 12.30 -42.22
CA LEU A 86 31.92 11.44 -42.04
C LEU A 86 31.93 10.29 -43.08
N ASP A 87 33.10 10.02 -43.68
CA ASP A 87 33.25 8.95 -44.66
C ASP A 87 32.86 7.57 -44.08
N GLY A 88 31.92 6.89 -44.75
CA GLY A 88 31.41 5.58 -44.33
C GLY A 88 30.32 5.61 -43.26
N ALA A 89 29.95 6.78 -42.72
CA ALA A 89 28.91 6.91 -41.70
C ALA A 89 27.47 6.90 -42.28
N LYS A 90 27.30 7.24 -43.57
CA LYS A 90 25.97 7.33 -44.22
C LYS A 90 25.11 6.07 -44.10
N GLN A 91 25.72 4.89 -43.99
CA GLN A 91 25.01 3.61 -43.83
C GLN A 91 24.49 3.37 -42.39
N TRP A 92 24.94 4.16 -41.41
CA TRP A 92 24.61 4.03 -39.99
C TRP A 92 23.76 5.19 -39.47
N VAL A 93 23.52 6.21 -40.29
CA VAL A 93 22.69 7.37 -39.95
C VAL A 93 21.27 7.10 -40.40
N ASP A 94 20.36 6.99 -39.44
CA ASP A 94 18.92 6.85 -39.65
C ASP A 94 18.20 7.94 -38.83
N LEU A 95 17.28 8.67 -39.46
CA LEU A 95 16.63 9.80 -38.83
C LEU A 95 15.45 9.35 -37.99
N VAL A 96 15.26 9.99 -36.84
CA VAL A 96 14.10 9.80 -35.99
C VAL A 96 12.87 10.33 -36.73
N ALA A 97 11.83 9.50 -36.84
CA ALA A 97 10.53 9.89 -37.40
C ALA A 97 9.81 10.93 -36.52
N ASP A 98 8.65 11.42 -36.95
CA ASP A 98 7.89 12.41 -36.17
C ASP A 98 7.51 11.87 -34.77
N GLY A 99 7.78 12.68 -33.74
CA GLY A 99 7.63 12.34 -32.30
C GLY A 99 8.79 11.50 -31.74
N PRO A 100 8.90 11.32 -30.41
CA PRO A 100 9.59 10.15 -29.86
C PRO A 100 8.57 9.02 -29.68
N HIS A 101 8.59 8.05 -30.58
CA HIS A 101 7.80 6.82 -30.48
C HIS A 101 8.71 5.59 -30.33
N GLN A 102 8.36 4.67 -29.44
CA GLN A 102 9.09 3.42 -29.24
C GLN A 102 8.27 2.24 -29.75
N LEU A 103 8.88 1.37 -30.55
CA LEU A 103 8.29 0.10 -30.95
C LEU A 103 8.31 -0.88 -29.77
N THR A 104 7.14 -1.26 -29.28
CA THR A 104 7.02 -2.10 -28.07
C THR A 104 6.72 -3.57 -28.35
N ALA A 105 6.11 -3.89 -29.50
CA ALA A 105 5.79 -5.25 -29.93
C ALA A 105 5.52 -5.32 -31.45
N ILE A 106 5.71 -6.49 -32.04
CA ILE A 106 5.24 -6.86 -33.39
C ILE A 106 4.47 -8.18 -33.25
N ALA A 107 3.27 -8.27 -33.81
CA ALA A 107 2.44 -9.47 -33.77
C ALA A 107 1.74 -9.70 -35.12
N GLU A 108 1.65 -10.96 -35.58
CA GLU A 108 0.94 -11.31 -36.83
C GLU A 108 -0.58 -11.14 -36.73
N GLN A 109 -1.12 -11.30 -35.52
CA GLN A 109 -2.51 -11.02 -35.15
C GLN A 109 -2.53 -10.36 -33.78
N GLU A 110 -3.56 -9.55 -33.48
CA GLU A 110 -3.84 -9.05 -32.13
C GLU A 110 -4.23 -10.23 -31.22
N ALA A 111 -3.25 -11.04 -30.82
CA ALA A 111 -3.47 -12.18 -29.96
C ALA A 111 -3.75 -11.68 -28.53
N PRO A 112 -4.92 -12.00 -27.92
CA PRO A 112 -5.20 -11.61 -26.54
C PRO A 112 -4.19 -12.29 -25.61
N GLY A 113 -3.41 -11.51 -24.88
CA GLY A 113 -2.64 -12.02 -23.73
C GLY A 113 -1.12 -12.22 -23.93
N VAL A 114 -0.62 -12.49 -25.13
CA VAL A 114 0.79 -12.92 -25.32
C VAL A 114 1.79 -11.76 -25.18
N TYR A 115 1.38 -10.55 -25.54
CA TYR A 115 2.20 -9.32 -25.41
C TYR A 115 1.59 -8.29 -24.44
N SER A 116 0.50 -8.63 -23.76
CA SER A 116 -0.20 -7.71 -22.84
C SER A 116 0.49 -7.58 -21.48
N VAL A 117 1.26 -8.60 -21.07
CA VAL A 117 2.01 -8.60 -19.80
C VAL A 117 3.50 -8.46 -20.14
N ARG A 118 4.05 -7.26 -19.96
CA ARG A 118 5.49 -6.98 -20.11
C ARG A 118 6.15 -6.81 -18.74
N PRO A 119 7.45 -7.11 -18.63
CA PRO A 119 8.25 -6.74 -17.47
C PRO A 119 8.04 -5.27 -17.09
N ALA A 120 7.95 -4.96 -15.80
CA ALA A 120 7.77 -3.58 -15.34
C ALA A 120 8.99 -2.74 -15.69
N THR A 121 10.18 -3.34 -15.59
CA THR A 121 11.42 -2.77 -16.07
C THR A 121 11.52 -2.89 -17.60
N PRO A 122 11.69 -1.79 -18.38
CA PRO A 122 11.82 -1.84 -19.83
C PRO A 122 12.93 -2.81 -20.28
N LEU A 123 12.70 -3.61 -21.33
CA LEU A 123 13.66 -4.65 -21.79
C LEU A 123 15.06 -4.11 -22.14
N SER A 124 15.18 -2.81 -22.43
CA SER A 124 16.44 -2.15 -22.74
C SER A 124 17.24 -1.71 -21.51
N GLU A 125 16.66 -1.74 -20.32
CA GLU A 125 17.25 -1.16 -19.11
C GLU A 125 17.81 -2.20 -18.15
N THR A 126 18.75 -1.77 -17.31
CA THR A 126 19.23 -2.51 -16.15
C THR A 126 18.54 -1.99 -14.89
N ALA A 127 18.25 -2.88 -13.94
CA ALA A 127 17.67 -2.51 -12.65
C ALA A 127 18.29 -3.35 -11.52
N LEU A 128 18.33 -2.79 -10.31
CA LEU A 128 18.49 -3.56 -9.08
C LEU A 128 17.08 -3.83 -8.54
N ILE A 129 16.78 -5.08 -8.23
CA ILE A 129 15.48 -5.52 -7.71
C ILE A 129 15.72 -6.09 -6.32
N THR A 130 15.11 -5.45 -5.32
CA THR A 130 15.35 -5.78 -3.91
C THR A 130 14.19 -6.47 -3.19
N ASN A 131 13.06 -6.68 -3.87
CA ASN A 131 11.77 -7.06 -3.27
C ASN A 131 11.28 -6.07 -2.19
N ALA A 132 11.75 -4.82 -2.19
CA ALA A 132 11.16 -3.74 -1.39
C ALA A 132 9.71 -3.44 -1.87
N PRO A 133 8.82 -2.91 -1.00
CA PRO A 133 7.41 -2.69 -1.35
C PRO A 133 7.18 -1.83 -2.61
N GLU A 134 8.09 -0.90 -2.87
CA GLU A 134 8.04 0.04 -4.01
C GLU A 134 8.68 -0.55 -5.30
N ASP A 135 9.56 -1.55 -5.16
CA ASP A 135 10.23 -2.21 -6.28
C ASP A 135 9.28 -3.22 -6.97
N PRO A 136 9.42 -3.45 -8.29
CA PRO A 136 8.76 -4.58 -8.93
C PRO A 136 9.19 -5.88 -8.24
N ASN A 137 8.21 -6.64 -7.76
CA ASN A 137 8.46 -7.93 -7.15
C ASN A 137 9.17 -8.87 -8.16
N LEU A 138 10.27 -9.54 -7.75
CA LEU A 138 11.02 -10.42 -8.65
C LEU A 138 10.12 -11.51 -9.25
N GLY A 139 9.23 -12.10 -8.44
CA GLY A 139 8.23 -13.06 -8.91
C GLY A 139 7.33 -12.50 -10.02
N PHE A 140 6.91 -11.23 -9.93
CA PHE A 140 6.16 -10.56 -11.00
C PHE A 140 7.02 -10.40 -12.27
N GLU A 141 8.24 -9.88 -12.14
CA GLU A 141 9.16 -9.70 -13.28
C GLU A 141 9.42 -11.03 -13.99
N LEU A 142 9.75 -12.10 -13.26
CA LEU A 142 9.96 -13.43 -13.85
C LEU A 142 8.70 -13.97 -14.55
N ARG A 143 7.49 -13.76 -14.01
CA ARG A 143 6.24 -14.15 -14.68
C ARG A 143 6.06 -13.43 -16.01
N ALA A 144 6.35 -12.13 -16.06
CA ALA A 144 6.24 -11.31 -17.27
C ALA A 144 7.35 -11.64 -18.30
N GLU A 145 8.55 -11.94 -17.82
CA GLU A 145 9.66 -12.40 -18.64
C GLU A 145 9.34 -13.77 -19.27
N LEU A 146 8.84 -14.72 -18.48
CA LEU A 146 8.32 -16.02 -18.95
C LEU A 146 7.20 -15.87 -19.98
N ALA A 147 6.34 -14.85 -19.81
CA ALA A 147 5.25 -14.59 -20.75
C ALA A 147 5.73 -14.14 -22.13
N THR A 148 6.96 -13.63 -22.26
CA THR A 148 7.47 -13.02 -23.50
C THR A 148 8.76 -13.64 -24.05
N ALA A 149 9.33 -14.64 -23.36
CA ALA A 149 10.54 -15.33 -23.78
C ALA A 149 10.27 -16.44 -24.81
N ASP A 150 11.21 -16.59 -25.75
CA ASP A 150 11.28 -17.68 -26.74
C ASP A 150 12.11 -18.87 -26.24
N ARG A 151 12.98 -18.66 -25.23
CA ARG A 151 13.72 -19.69 -24.51
C ARG A 151 14.08 -19.22 -23.11
N VAL A 152 14.10 -20.14 -22.15
CA VAL A 152 14.34 -19.87 -20.74
C VAL A 152 15.43 -20.78 -20.20
N ASP A 153 16.45 -20.18 -19.62
CA ASP A 153 17.60 -20.86 -19.02
C ASP A 153 17.69 -20.48 -17.53
N LEU A 154 17.54 -21.46 -16.64
CA LEU A 154 17.55 -21.29 -15.19
C LEU A 154 18.76 -21.99 -14.58
N LEU A 155 19.59 -21.24 -13.87
CA LEU A 155 20.67 -21.74 -13.04
C LEU A 155 20.31 -21.47 -11.58
N CYS A 156 20.05 -22.50 -10.78
CA CYS A 156 19.60 -22.30 -9.42
C CYS A 156 20.15 -23.33 -8.44
N ALA A 157 20.68 -22.86 -7.31
CA ALA A 157 21.28 -23.72 -6.30
C ALA A 157 20.24 -24.64 -5.62
N PHE A 158 19.01 -24.16 -5.42
CA PHE A 158 17.92 -25.03 -4.97
C PHE A 158 16.56 -24.66 -5.54
N VAL A 159 15.72 -25.68 -5.73
CA VAL A 159 14.36 -25.56 -6.29
C VAL A 159 13.35 -26.04 -5.25
N LYS A 160 12.49 -25.13 -4.80
CA LYS A 160 11.45 -25.37 -3.78
C LYS A 160 10.07 -25.40 -4.41
N TRP A 161 9.19 -26.25 -3.88
CA TRP A 161 7.81 -26.39 -4.34
C TRP A 161 7.06 -25.07 -4.36
N HIS A 162 7.12 -24.33 -3.25
CA HIS A 162 6.40 -23.07 -3.10
C HIS A 162 6.92 -21.99 -4.06
N GLY A 163 8.22 -21.97 -4.37
CA GLY A 163 8.78 -21.05 -5.38
C GLY A 163 8.30 -21.38 -6.79
N LEU A 164 8.26 -22.67 -7.14
CA LEU A 164 7.75 -23.13 -8.44
C LEU A 164 6.27 -22.75 -8.64
N ARG A 165 5.46 -22.83 -7.58
CA ARG A 165 4.04 -22.46 -7.64
C ARG A 165 3.78 -20.99 -7.97
N VAL A 166 4.68 -20.09 -7.57
CA VAL A 166 4.57 -18.65 -7.90
C VAL A 166 4.62 -18.43 -9.42
N LEU A 167 5.30 -19.30 -10.15
CA LEU A 167 5.50 -19.21 -11.60
C LEU A 167 4.67 -20.23 -12.39
N GLU A 168 3.78 -21.00 -11.74
CA GLU A 168 3.10 -22.15 -12.34
C GLU A 168 2.33 -21.80 -13.61
N GLU A 169 1.48 -20.76 -13.59
CA GLU A 169 0.68 -20.38 -14.75
C GLU A 169 1.55 -19.89 -15.92
N SER A 170 2.58 -19.08 -15.62
CA SER A 170 3.53 -18.60 -16.63
C SER A 170 4.36 -19.74 -17.25
N LEU A 171 4.74 -20.74 -16.46
CA LEU A 171 5.43 -21.94 -16.96
C LEU A 171 4.50 -22.82 -17.81
N LYS A 172 3.21 -22.97 -17.45
CA LYS A 172 2.22 -23.64 -18.31
C LYS A 172 2.06 -22.90 -19.63
N ALA A 173 1.90 -21.58 -19.59
CA ALA A 173 1.78 -20.76 -20.78
C ALA A 173 3.02 -20.86 -21.69
N ALA A 174 4.22 -20.84 -21.11
CA ALA A 174 5.47 -21.03 -21.86
C ALA A 174 5.53 -22.42 -22.53
N ARG A 175 5.17 -23.48 -21.82
CA ARG A 175 5.07 -24.84 -22.39
C ARG A 175 4.06 -24.91 -23.53
N ASP A 176 2.88 -24.33 -23.36
CA ASP A 176 1.81 -24.35 -24.37
C ASP A 176 2.22 -23.63 -25.66
N ARG A 177 3.15 -22.67 -25.57
CA ARG A 177 3.82 -22.03 -26.72
C ARG A 177 5.01 -22.80 -27.27
N GLY A 178 5.42 -23.91 -26.66
CA GLY A 178 6.59 -24.69 -27.06
C GLY A 178 7.93 -24.07 -26.70
N VAL A 179 7.98 -23.17 -25.71
CA VAL A 179 9.21 -22.50 -25.27
C VAL A 179 10.15 -23.52 -24.61
N PRO A 180 11.40 -23.68 -25.06
CA PRO A 180 12.37 -24.55 -24.42
C PRO A 180 12.79 -24.00 -23.05
N ILE A 181 12.66 -24.82 -22.00
CA ILE A 181 13.06 -24.48 -20.63
C ILE A 181 14.20 -25.42 -20.20
N ARG A 182 15.36 -24.85 -19.86
CA ARG A 182 16.55 -25.57 -19.37
C ARG A 182 16.82 -25.20 -17.92
N VAL A 183 16.98 -26.18 -17.03
CA VAL A 183 17.22 -25.97 -15.61
C VAL A 183 18.47 -26.72 -15.17
N ILE A 184 19.42 -26.00 -14.57
CA ILE A 184 20.60 -26.57 -13.91
C ILE A 184 20.46 -26.39 -12.40
N THR A 185 20.62 -27.47 -11.63
CA THR A 185 20.57 -27.43 -10.17
C THR A 185 21.52 -28.43 -9.50
N THR A 186 21.55 -28.46 -8.16
CA THR A 186 22.44 -29.32 -7.36
C THR A 186 21.74 -29.86 -6.11
N THR A 187 22.29 -30.94 -5.52
CA THR A 187 21.85 -31.52 -4.24
C THR A 187 22.65 -31.01 -3.04
N TYR A 188 23.64 -30.13 -3.25
CA TYR A 188 24.70 -29.77 -2.29
C TYR A 188 24.29 -29.50 -0.82
N ILE A 189 23.12 -28.90 -0.56
CA ILE A 189 22.62 -28.60 0.81
C ILE A 189 21.33 -29.34 1.19
N GLY A 190 20.87 -30.29 0.37
CA GLY A 190 19.60 -31.00 0.61
C GLY A 190 18.35 -30.12 0.58
N ALA A 191 18.44 -28.88 0.08
CA ALA A 191 17.32 -27.93 0.09
C ALA A 191 16.36 -28.11 -1.10
N THR A 192 16.79 -28.70 -2.21
CA THR A 192 15.91 -28.96 -3.37
C THR A 192 14.83 -29.98 -3.02
N GLU A 193 13.59 -29.77 -3.47
CA GLU A 193 12.47 -30.68 -3.22
C GLU A 193 12.17 -31.50 -4.48
N ARG A 194 12.19 -32.84 -4.37
CA ARG A 194 11.93 -33.74 -5.51
C ARG A 194 10.65 -33.42 -6.25
N ARG A 195 9.54 -33.20 -5.52
CA ARG A 195 8.23 -32.84 -6.10
C ARG A 195 8.31 -31.64 -7.06
N ALA A 196 9.20 -30.68 -6.79
CA ALA A 196 9.38 -29.52 -7.65
C ALA A 196 10.12 -29.88 -8.95
N LEU A 197 11.17 -30.71 -8.87
CA LEU A 197 11.89 -31.19 -10.07
C LEU A 197 11.02 -32.12 -10.92
N ASP A 198 10.27 -33.02 -10.29
CA ASP A 198 9.34 -33.92 -10.97
C ASP A 198 8.35 -33.13 -11.83
N ARG A 199 7.80 -32.05 -11.26
CA ARG A 199 6.81 -31.21 -11.93
C ARG A 199 7.41 -30.37 -13.05
N LEU A 200 8.65 -29.89 -12.90
CA LEU A 200 9.42 -29.25 -13.98
C LEU A 200 9.52 -30.14 -15.21
N VAL A 201 9.86 -31.41 -15.03
CA VAL A 201 9.99 -32.35 -16.14
C VAL A 201 8.62 -32.77 -16.70
N THR A 202 7.71 -33.19 -15.82
CA THR A 202 6.46 -33.84 -16.22
C THR A 202 5.37 -32.88 -16.69
N GLU A 203 5.16 -31.77 -15.97
CA GLU A 203 4.09 -30.82 -16.27
C GLU A 203 4.55 -29.68 -17.17
N PHE A 204 5.80 -29.22 -17.05
CA PHE A 204 6.29 -28.06 -17.80
C PHE A 204 7.23 -28.41 -18.97
N SER A 205 7.49 -29.71 -19.18
CA SER A 205 8.39 -30.21 -20.24
C SER A 205 9.80 -29.60 -20.19
N ALA A 206 10.26 -29.20 -18.99
CA ALA A 206 11.58 -28.63 -18.81
C ALA A 206 12.66 -29.72 -18.85
N GLN A 207 13.82 -29.38 -19.43
CA GLN A 207 15.01 -30.21 -19.37
C GLN A 207 15.75 -29.86 -18.08
N VAL A 208 15.88 -30.84 -17.16
CA VAL A 208 16.53 -30.63 -15.87
C VAL A 208 17.84 -31.39 -15.83
N LYS A 209 18.93 -30.71 -15.45
CA LYS A 209 20.22 -31.33 -15.12
C LYS A 209 20.59 -31.07 -13.67
N VAL A 210 21.04 -32.13 -12.99
CA VAL A 210 21.37 -32.12 -11.57
C VAL A 210 22.84 -32.53 -11.38
N ASN A 211 23.58 -31.76 -10.60
CA ASN A 211 24.89 -32.18 -10.10
C ASN A 211 24.72 -32.79 -8.70
N TYR A 212 25.04 -34.09 -8.59
CA TYR A 212 24.96 -34.90 -7.37
C TYR A 212 26.26 -34.90 -6.55
N GLU A 213 27.35 -34.33 -7.05
CA GLU A 213 28.65 -34.33 -6.38
C GLU A 213 28.66 -33.32 -5.21
N SER A 214 28.94 -33.82 -4.00
CA SER A 214 28.99 -33.01 -2.77
C SER A 214 30.34 -32.35 -2.49
N ARG A 215 31.39 -32.68 -3.27
CA ARG A 215 32.81 -32.35 -2.96
C ARG A 215 33.55 -31.53 -4.02
N SER A 216 33.03 -31.38 -5.23
CA SER A 216 33.62 -30.51 -6.28
C SER A 216 32.92 -29.14 -6.31
N THR A 217 33.42 -28.20 -7.12
CA THR A 217 33.05 -26.78 -7.19
C THR A 217 31.58 -26.47 -6.86
N ARG A 218 31.37 -25.69 -5.78
CA ARG A 218 30.04 -25.39 -5.23
C ARG A 218 29.24 -24.51 -6.18
N LEU A 219 28.23 -25.08 -6.84
CA LEU A 219 27.27 -24.30 -7.62
C LEU A 219 26.30 -23.58 -6.66
N HIS A 220 26.59 -22.30 -6.37
CA HIS A 220 25.71 -21.38 -5.64
C HIS A 220 25.21 -20.23 -6.49
N ALA A 221 25.37 -20.32 -7.81
CA ALA A 221 24.87 -19.33 -8.75
C ALA A 221 23.34 -19.41 -8.84
N LYS A 222 22.73 -18.24 -8.99
CA LYS A 222 21.28 -18.06 -9.06
C LYS A 222 21.02 -17.03 -10.12
N ALA A 223 20.51 -17.50 -11.24
CA ALA A 223 20.31 -16.66 -12.36
C ALA A 223 19.26 -17.20 -13.32
N TRP A 224 18.57 -16.25 -13.95
CA TRP A 224 17.62 -16.48 -15.01
C TRP A 224 18.12 -15.81 -16.27
N LEU A 225 17.97 -16.49 -17.40
CA LEU A 225 18.24 -15.94 -18.72
C LEU A 225 17.02 -16.16 -19.61
N PHE A 226 16.49 -15.05 -20.11
CA PHE A 226 15.31 -14.99 -20.96
C PHE A 226 15.74 -14.54 -22.35
N ARG A 227 15.55 -15.44 -23.32
CA ARG A 227 15.98 -15.27 -24.71
C ARG A 227 14.81 -14.88 -25.58
N ARG A 228 15.03 -13.93 -26.47
CA ARG A 228 14.05 -13.46 -27.44
C ARG A 228 14.67 -13.36 -28.81
N ASN A 229 13.95 -13.85 -29.82
CA ASN A 229 14.34 -13.74 -31.22
C ASN A 229 14.37 -12.28 -31.69
N SER A 230 13.73 -11.37 -30.96
CA SER A 230 13.80 -9.92 -31.19
C SER A 230 15.15 -9.29 -30.82
N GLY A 231 16.03 -10.01 -30.12
CA GLY A 231 17.33 -9.51 -29.66
C GLY A 231 17.29 -8.75 -28.32
N TYR A 232 16.12 -8.60 -27.71
CA TYR A 232 15.93 -7.98 -26.39
C TYR A 232 16.00 -9.02 -25.26
N ASP A 233 17.12 -9.73 -25.20
CA ASP A 233 17.43 -10.69 -24.14
C ASP A 233 17.61 -9.98 -22.79
N THR A 234 17.16 -10.64 -21.74
CA THR A 234 17.29 -10.16 -20.35
C THR A 234 17.81 -11.28 -19.46
N ALA A 235 18.54 -10.91 -18.42
CA ALA A 235 18.99 -11.86 -17.42
C ALA A 235 18.86 -11.28 -16.01
N TYR A 236 18.68 -12.14 -15.02
CA TYR A 236 18.63 -11.76 -13.61
C TYR A 236 19.72 -12.54 -12.92
N VAL A 237 20.59 -11.86 -12.17
CA VAL A 237 21.70 -12.47 -11.43
C VAL A 237 21.69 -11.95 -10.01
N GLY A 238 21.66 -12.84 -9.02
CA GLY A 238 21.52 -12.39 -7.65
C GLY A 238 21.58 -13.46 -6.58
N SER A 239 20.90 -13.17 -5.48
CA SER A 239 20.78 -14.05 -4.31
C SER A 239 19.55 -14.95 -4.35
N SER A 240 18.67 -14.78 -5.35
CA SER A 240 17.34 -15.37 -5.32
C SER A 240 17.24 -16.75 -5.97
N ASN A 241 16.95 -17.75 -5.15
CA ASN A 241 16.63 -19.10 -5.62
C ASN A 241 15.16 -19.22 -6.06
N LEU A 242 14.80 -20.32 -6.71
CA LEU A 242 13.40 -20.67 -6.98
C LEU A 242 12.72 -21.15 -5.69
N SER A 243 12.44 -20.21 -4.79
CA SER A 243 11.77 -20.41 -3.52
C SER A 243 10.89 -19.20 -3.21
N LYS A 244 9.87 -19.37 -2.37
CA LYS A 244 8.97 -18.28 -2.02
C LYS A 244 9.73 -17.08 -1.43
N ALA A 245 10.54 -17.33 -0.41
CA ALA A 245 11.33 -16.29 0.24
C ALA A 245 12.15 -15.48 -0.77
N ALA A 246 12.89 -16.13 -1.66
CA ALA A 246 13.72 -15.40 -2.62
C ALA A 246 12.93 -14.65 -3.71
N LEU A 247 11.73 -15.12 -4.07
CA LEU A 247 10.93 -14.49 -5.11
C LEU A 247 10.02 -13.37 -4.60
N LEU A 248 9.61 -13.44 -3.33
CA LEU A 248 8.52 -12.61 -2.80
C LEU A 248 8.80 -11.99 -1.42
N ASP A 249 9.55 -12.64 -0.52
CA ASP A 249 9.54 -12.27 0.94
C ASP A 249 10.91 -11.77 1.45
N GLY A 250 12.00 -12.12 0.78
CA GLY A 250 13.37 -12.02 1.26
C GLY A 250 14.06 -10.72 0.84
N LEU A 251 14.94 -10.23 1.72
CA LEU A 251 15.94 -9.20 1.40
C LEU A 251 16.95 -9.78 0.41
N GLU A 252 16.64 -9.59 -0.86
CA GLU A 252 17.32 -10.23 -1.97
C GLU A 252 17.88 -9.16 -2.87
N TRP A 253 19.05 -9.38 -3.45
CA TRP A 253 19.65 -8.44 -4.39
C TRP A 253 19.74 -9.14 -5.73
N ASN A 254 18.96 -8.65 -6.69
CA ASN A 254 18.95 -9.17 -8.05
C ASN A 254 19.25 -8.06 -9.04
N VAL A 255 20.33 -8.21 -9.78
CA VAL A 255 20.67 -7.30 -10.86
C VAL A 255 20.05 -7.84 -12.13
N ARG A 256 19.17 -7.05 -12.73
CA ARG A 256 18.66 -7.25 -14.07
C ARG A 256 19.64 -6.70 -15.10
N LEU A 257 20.00 -7.55 -16.05
CA LEU A 257 20.85 -7.28 -17.19
C LEU A 257 19.99 -7.23 -18.46
N SER A 258 20.39 -6.36 -19.39
CA SER A 258 19.75 -6.22 -20.70
C SER A 258 20.79 -6.36 -21.81
N SER A 259 20.39 -6.95 -22.95
CA SER A 259 21.23 -7.04 -24.14
C SER A 259 21.53 -5.68 -24.77
N VAL A 260 20.70 -4.68 -24.49
CA VAL A 260 20.83 -3.31 -25.00
C VAL A 260 21.80 -2.51 -24.14
N ALA A 261 21.57 -2.47 -22.82
CA ALA A 261 22.42 -1.71 -21.90
C ALA A 261 23.75 -2.41 -21.57
N THR A 262 23.76 -3.76 -21.51
CA THR A 262 24.93 -4.56 -21.08
C THR A 262 25.29 -5.73 -22.01
N PRO A 263 25.40 -5.55 -23.35
CA PRO A 263 25.61 -6.65 -24.29
C PRO A 263 26.84 -7.55 -24.01
N PRO A 264 28.03 -7.02 -23.59
CA PRO A 264 29.18 -7.86 -23.27
C PRO A 264 28.94 -8.78 -22.07
N VAL A 265 28.22 -8.30 -21.05
CA VAL A 265 27.94 -9.06 -19.83
C VAL A 265 26.99 -10.20 -20.14
N LEU A 266 25.94 -9.93 -20.92
CA LEU A 266 24.95 -10.94 -21.29
C LEU A 266 25.55 -12.06 -22.16
N ARG A 267 26.40 -11.72 -23.14
CA ARG A 267 27.12 -12.72 -23.95
C ARG A 267 28.03 -13.61 -23.11
N LYS A 268 28.72 -13.04 -22.12
CA LYS A 268 29.54 -13.82 -21.18
C LYS A 268 28.68 -14.74 -20.32
N PHE A 269 27.54 -14.25 -19.86
CA PHE A 269 26.57 -15.04 -19.09
C PHE A 269 26.09 -16.25 -19.91
N GLU A 270 25.65 -16.03 -21.15
CA GLU A 270 25.21 -17.07 -22.07
C GLU A 270 26.29 -18.16 -22.27
N ALA A 271 27.51 -17.74 -22.61
CA ALA A 271 28.62 -18.67 -22.81
C ALA A 271 28.93 -19.48 -21.55
N THR A 272 28.77 -18.88 -20.37
CA THR A 272 29.00 -19.56 -19.08
C THR A 272 27.90 -20.58 -18.79
N PHE A 273 26.63 -20.22 -19.02
CA PHE A 273 25.51 -21.14 -18.86
C PHE A 273 25.63 -22.34 -19.80
N ASP A 274 25.95 -22.11 -21.08
CA ASP A 274 26.11 -23.19 -22.05
C ASP A 274 27.30 -24.10 -21.73
N SER A 275 28.38 -23.54 -21.15
CA SER A 275 29.49 -24.34 -20.62
C SER A 275 29.04 -25.27 -19.49
N TYR A 276 28.26 -24.79 -18.52
CA TYR A 276 27.71 -25.64 -17.44
C TYR A 276 26.70 -26.65 -18.00
N TRP A 277 25.88 -26.26 -18.97
CA TRP A 277 24.93 -27.15 -19.61
C TRP A 277 25.61 -28.31 -20.34
N ALA A 278 26.78 -28.09 -20.94
CA ALA A 278 27.57 -29.10 -21.64
C ALA A 278 28.47 -29.93 -20.71
N GLU A 279 28.64 -29.51 -19.45
CA GLU A 279 29.57 -30.15 -18.52
C GLU A 279 29.03 -31.52 -18.04
N PRO A 280 29.86 -32.60 -18.11
CA PRO A 280 29.42 -33.96 -17.75
C PRO A 280 28.96 -34.13 -16.30
N ALA A 281 29.42 -33.25 -15.38
CA ALA A 281 29.03 -33.28 -13.97
C ALA A 281 27.53 -32.94 -13.75
N PHE A 282 26.88 -32.33 -14.72
CA PHE A 282 25.45 -32.04 -14.71
C PHE A 282 24.70 -33.12 -15.51
N GLU A 283 24.17 -34.11 -14.78
CA GLU A 283 23.46 -35.26 -15.35
C GLU A 283 21.99 -34.92 -15.63
N THR A 284 21.44 -35.39 -16.75
CA THR A 284 20.01 -35.24 -17.06
C THR A 284 19.16 -36.02 -16.05
N TYR A 285 18.17 -35.34 -15.46
CA TYR A 285 17.24 -35.90 -14.49
C TYR A 285 15.95 -36.38 -15.17
N ASP A 286 15.59 -37.64 -14.93
CA ASP A 286 14.31 -38.23 -15.29
C ASP A 286 13.60 -38.76 -14.03
N PRO A 287 12.42 -38.23 -13.65
CA PRO A 287 11.67 -38.67 -12.47
C PRO A 287 11.38 -40.18 -12.43
N GLN A 288 11.21 -40.83 -13.59
CA GLN A 288 10.90 -42.27 -13.64
C GLN A 288 12.12 -43.13 -13.33
N ARG A 289 13.32 -42.62 -13.59
CA ARG A 289 14.59 -43.35 -13.44
C ARG A 289 15.35 -42.94 -12.17
N ASP A 290 15.36 -41.65 -11.85
CA ASP A 290 16.33 -41.04 -10.94
C ASP A 290 15.73 -40.59 -9.59
N ALA A 291 14.41 -40.72 -9.38
CA ALA A 291 13.73 -40.26 -8.16
C ALA A 291 14.36 -40.78 -6.86
N THR A 292 14.61 -42.09 -6.76
CA THR A 292 15.23 -42.69 -5.57
C THR A 292 16.65 -42.18 -5.33
N ARG A 293 17.45 -42.06 -6.40
CA ARG A 293 18.83 -41.56 -6.34
C ARG A 293 18.86 -40.10 -5.87
N LEU A 294 17.90 -39.28 -6.30
CA LEU A 294 17.76 -37.90 -5.86
C LEU A 294 17.40 -37.81 -4.38
N ASP A 295 16.42 -38.59 -3.91
CA ASP A 295 16.02 -38.60 -2.49
C ASP A 295 17.20 -39.01 -1.59
N GLU A 296 17.96 -40.05 -1.97
CA GLU A 296 19.17 -40.48 -1.25
C GLU A 296 20.24 -39.38 -1.20
N ALA A 297 20.51 -38.71 -2.32
CA ALA A 297 21.49 -37.63 -2.40
C ALA A 297 21.09 -36.40 -1.56
N LEU A 298 19.81 -36.04 -1.55
CA LEU A 298 19.30 -34.91 -0.75
C LEU A 298 19.37 -35.20 0.75
N ILE A 299 19.04 -36.43 1.17
CA ILE A 299 19.13 -36.84 2.58
C ILE A 299 20.58 -36.79 3.06
N LEU A 300 21.52 -37.36 2.30
CA LEU A 300 22.95 -37.35 2.61
C LEU A 300 23.49 -35.92 2.76
N SER A 301 23.05 -34.99 1.91
CA SER A 301 23.46 -33.58 1.94
C SER A 301 22.76 -32.73 3.01
N SER A 302 21.63 -33.18 3.57
CA SER A 302 20.85 -32.42 4.58
C SER A 302 21.35 -32.53 6.02
N GLY A 303 22.33 -33.42 6.29
CA GLY A 303 22.95 -33.56 7.62
C GLY A 303 22.06 -34.13 8.73
N LYS A 304 20.86 -34.65 8.43
CA LYS A 304 19.92 -35.20 9.42
C LYS A 304 20.35 -36.58 9.95
N GLN A 305 21.27 -36.60 10.92
CA GLN A 305 21.34 -37.63 11.97
C GLN A 305 21.43 -36.96 13.36
N LYS A 306 20.41 -37.27 14.20
CA LYS A 306 20.26 -37.08 15.66
C LYS A 306 20.39 -35.67 16.26
N ALA A 307 19.26 -35.16 16.79
CA ALA A 307 19.20 -34.61 18.16
C ALA A 307 17.73 -34.53 18.63
N ASP A 308 17.46 -35.18 19.77
CA ASP A 308 16.23 -35.08 20.56
C ASP A 308 15.99 -33.65 21.05
N THR A 309 14.77 -33.16 20.90
CA THR A 309 14.29 -31.90 21.47
C THR A 309 13.51 -32.15 22.75
N HIS A 310 14.18 -31.94 23.89
CA HIS A 310 13.50 -31.55 25.12
C HIS A 310 13.99 -30.16 25.53
N ALA A 311 13.20 -29.14 25.22
CA ALA A 311 13.32 -27.81 25.83
C ALA A 311 12.13 -27.60 26.75
N ILE A 312 12.41 -27.67 28.05
CA ILE A 312 11.53 -27.22 29.13
C ILE A 312 11.52 -25.69 29.08
N SER A 313 10.34 -25.07 29.04
CA SER A 313 10.15 -23.63 29.24
C SER A 313 9.67 -23.38 30.66
N LEU A 314 10.44 -22.60 31.43
CA LEU A 314 10.03 -22.05 32.71
C LEU A 314 10.62 -20.65 32.90
N SER A 315 9.68 -19.69 33.03
CA SER A 315 9.70 -18.44 33.82
C SER A 315 10.80 -17.38 33.60
N GLY A 316 10.36 -16.13 33.34
CA GLY A 316 11.12 -14.92 33.68
C GLY A 316 11.48 -13.96 32.54
N LEU A 317 10.81 -13.99 31.40
CA LEU A 317 11.03 -13.01 30.33
C LEU A 317 10.07 -11.83 30.51
N GLU A 318 10.60 -10.69 30.93
CA GLU A 318 9.91 -9.39 30.91
C GLU A 318 9.34 -9.13 29.50
N VAL A 319 8.02 -8.95 29.40
CA VAL A 319 7.36 -8.63 28.13
C VAL A 319 7.78 -7.21 27.70
N ARG A 320 8.55 -7.10 26.62
CA ARG A 320 8.95 -5.82 26.02
C ARG A 320 8.10 -5.50 24.79
N PRO A 321 7.64 -4.24 24.63
CA PRO A 321 6.92 -3.83 23.44
C PRO A 321 7.80 -3.95 22.18
N TYR A 322 7.21 -4.42 21.09
CA TYR A 322 7.82 -4.32 19.76
C TYR A 322 7.89 -2.86 19.28
N PRO A 323 8.73 -2.51 18.29
CA PRO A 323 8.87 -1.12 17.81
C PRO A 323 7.54 -0.45 17.44
N HIS A 324 6.65 -1.16 16.74
CA HIS A 324 5.32 -0.64 16.42
C HIS A 324 4.43 -0.43 17.66
N GLN A 325 4.57 -1.29 18.67
CA GLN A 325 3.84 -1.15 19.93
C GLN A 325 4.34 0.06 20.70
N GLN A 326 5.65 0.35 20.63
CA GLN A 326 6.22 1.56 21.21
C GLN A 326 5.65 2.83 20.55
N ASP A 327 5.62 2.88 19.22
CA ASP A 327 5.00 3.99 18.47
C ASP A 327 3.52 4.18 18.86
N MET A 328 2.73 3.10 18.87
CA MET A 328 1.31 3.20 19.25
C MET A 328 1.11 3.64 20.71
N LEU A 329 1.97 3.19 21.65
CA LEU A 329 1.94 3.61 23.06
C LEU A 329 2.36 5.08 23.20
N GLU A 330 3.33 5.54 22.41
CA GLU A 330 3.78 6.93 22.37
C GLU A 330 2.66 7.84 21.86
N ARG A 331 1.94 7.45 20.81
CA ARG A 331 0.77 8.20 20.33
C ARG A 331 -0.34 8.28 21.37
N LEU A 332 -0.66 7.18 22.06
CA LEU A 332 -1.60 7.20 23.19
C LEU A 332 -1.15 8.18 24.28
N ARG A 333 0.16 8.26 24.54
CA ARG A 333 0.72 9.20 25.51
C ARG A 333 0.65 10.64 25.02
N ILE A 334 0.90 10.90 23.73
CA ILE A 334 0.75 12.23 23.11
C ILE A 334 -0.69 12.72 23.26
N GLU A 335 -1.68 11.87 22.96
CA GLU A 335 -3.10 12.22 23.13
C GLU A 335 -3.42 12.63 24.58
N ARG A 336 -2.87 11.93 25.57
CA ARG A 336 -3.10 12.24 26.99
C ARG A 336 -2.31 13.44 27.49
N ASP A 337 -0.98 13.43 27.34
CA ASP A 337 -0.07 14.39 27.96
C ASP A 337 -0.09 15.75 27.24
N ILE A 338 -0.24 15.74 25.91
CA ILE A 338 -0.19 16.95 25.07
C ILE A 338 -1.60 17.43 24.72
N HIS A 339 -2.47 16.52 24.29
CA HIS A 339 -3.80 16.88 23.82
C HIS A 339 -4.88 16.81 24.91
N SER A 340 -4.55 16.35 26.12
CA SER A 340 -5.50 16.20 27.24
C SER A 340 -6.73 15.36 26.87
N ARG A 341 -6.54 14.34 26.03
CA ARG A 341 -7.58 13.41 25.58
C ARG A 341 -7.45 12.08 26.28
N HIS A 342 -8.53 11.71 26.97
CA HIS A 342 -8.59 10.55 27.86
C HIS A 342 -9.57 9.47 27.38
N ARG A 343 -10.21 9.68 26.22
CA ARG A 343 -11.03 8.70 25.51
C ARG A 343 -10.35 8.42 24.19
N ASN A 344 -9.69 7.27 24.09
CA ASN A 344 -8.80 6.95 22.97
C ASN A 344 -9.23 5.67 22.27
N LEU A 345 -9.27 5.68 20.94
CA LEU A 345 -9.50 4.51 20.11
C LEU A 345 -8.18 4.01 19.51
N LEU A 346 -7.88 2.74 19.73
CA LEU A 346 -6.76 2.05 19.13
C LEU A 346 -7.27 1.07 18.08
N VAL A 347 -6.85 1.30 16.83
CA VAL A 347 -7.13 0.43 15.69
C VAL A 347 -5.90 -0.41 15.39
N ALA A 348 -6.02 -1.73 15.50
CA ALA A 348 -4.91 -2.63 15.16
C ALA A 348 -5.41 -3.89 14.47
N ALA A 349 -4.72 -4.24 13.38
CA ALA A 349 -4.97 -5.44 12.61
C ALA A 349 -5.07 -6.68 13.53
N THR A 350 -5.97 -7.59 13.18
CA THR A 350 -6.13 -8.86 13.90
C THR A 350 -4.83 -9.64 13.89
N GLY A 351 -4.27 -9.92 15.08
CA GLY A 351 -3.03 -10.67 15.23
C GLY A 351 -1.81 -9.84 15.64
N THR A 352 -1.88 -8.52 15.69
CA THR A 352 -0.77 -7.63 16.08
C THR A 352 -0.66 -7.36 17.59
N GLY A 353 -1.49 -8.01 18.41
CA GLY A 353 -1.39 -7.95 19.87
C GLY A 353 -2.15 -6.80 20.55
N LYS A 354 -3.36 -6.45 20.10
CA LYS A 354 -4.25 -5.44 20.74
C LYS A 354 -4.33 -5.56 22.27
N THR A 355 -4.48 -6.78 22.77
CA THR A 355 -4.58 -7.04 24.21
C THR A 355 -3.26 -6.81 24.95
N VAL A 356 -2.13 -7.14 24.30
CA VAL A 356 -0.78 -6.85 24.83
C VAL A 356 -0.57 -5.35 24.90
N MET A 357 -0.98 -4.61 23.87
CA MET A 357 -0.97 -3.14 23.84
C MET A 357 -1.73 -2.54 25.02
N ALA A 358 -2.98 -2.96 25.25
CA ALA A 358 -3.79 -2.46 26.36
C ALA A 358 -3.18 -2.77 27.74
N ALA A 359 -2.55 -3.94 27.89
CA ALA A 359 -1.86 -4.31 29.13
C ALA A 359 -0.59 -3.48 29.37
N LEU A 360 0.20 -3.23 28.32
CA LEU A 360 1.39 -2.37 28.39
C LEU A 360 1.02 -0.91 28.66
N ASP A 361 -0.07 -0.44 28.05
CA ASP A 361 -0.62 0.90 28.29
C ASP A 361 -1.05 1.07 29.74
N TYR A 362 -1.80 0.10 30.28
CA TYR A 362 -2.17 0.08 31.70
C TYR A 362 -0.95 0.05 32.63
N LYS A 363 0.09 -0.72 32.29
CA LYS A 363 1.36 -0.73 33.03
C LYS A 363 2.01 0.66 33.02
N ALA A 364 2.02 1.35 31.89
CA ALA A 364 2.55 2.71 31.77
C ALA A 364 1.74 3.72 32.61
N LEU A 365 0.40 3.65 32.57
CA LEU A 365 -0.49 4.47 33.40
C LEU A 365 -0.23 4.27 34.90
N LYS A 366 -0.09 3.02 35.35
CA LYS A 366 0.26 2.71 36.74
C LYS A 366 1.57 3.37 37.15
N HIS A 367 2.58 3.39 36.28
CA HIS A 367 3.85 4.09 36.53
C HIS A 367 3.70 5.61 36.56
N ALA A 368 2.95 6.19 35.61
CA ALA A 368 2.69 7.63 35.55
C ALA A 368 1.97 8.14 36.81
N HIS A 369 1.06 7.35 37.36
CA HIS A 369 0.37 7.62 38.62
C HIS A 369 1.15 7.17 39.87
N GLN A 370 2.49 7.21 39.81
CA GLN A 370 3.39 6.91 40.93
C GLN A 370 3.17 5.53 41.58
N GLY A 371 2.70 4.55 40.81
CA GLY A 371 2.42 3.20 41.30
C GLY A 371 1.12 3.07 42.11
N ARG A 372 0.25 4.08 42.12
CA ARG A 372 -1.10 3.98 42.70
C ARG A 372 -1.82 2.77 42.08
N PRO A 373 -2.53 1.95 42.88
CA PRO A 373 -3.38 0.89 42.35
C PRO A 373 -4.56 1.53 41.60
N LEU A 374 -4.48 1.52 40.28
CA LEU A 374 -5.60 1.90 39.42
C LEU A 374 -6.56 0.71 39.33
N SER A 375 -7.85 0.98 39.32
CA SER A 375 -8.88 -0.02 39.06
C SER A 375 -9.12 -0.14 37.56
N ILE A 376 -9.38 -1.35 37.05
CA ILE A 376 -9.62 -1.58 35.62
C ILE A 376 -10.89 -2.39 35.38
N LEU A 377 -11.67 -1.98 34.39
CA LEU A 377 -12.74 -2.78 33.79
C LEU A 377 -12.36 -3.11 32.35
N PHE A 378 -12.09 -4.39 32.07
CA PHE A 378 -11.92 -4.91 30.71
C PHE A 378 -13.21 -5.56 30.23
N VAL A 379 -13.77 -5.05 29.14
CA VAL A 379 -15.06 -5.50 28.59
C VAL A 379 -14.85 -6.21 27.25
N ALA A 380 -15.42 -7.41 27.11
CA ALA A 380 -15.49 -8.12 25.84
C ALA A 380 -16.80 -8.91 25.72
N HIS A 381 -17.16 -9.32 24.50
CA HIS A 381 -18.43 -10.01 24.24
C HIS A 381 -18.38 -11.54 24.51
N ARG A 382 -17.18 -12.16 24.62
CA ARG A 382 -17.00 -13.62 24.80
C ARG A 382 -16.13 -13.97 26.00
N GLN A 383 -16.49 -15.06 26.69
CA GLN A 383 -15.76 -15.57 27.85
C GLN A 383 -14.32 -15.98 27.52
N GLU A 384 -14.09 -16.56 26.35
CA GLU A 384 -12.77 -16.99 25.90
C GLU A 384 -11.80 -15.82 25.75
N ILE A 385 -12.28 -14.70 25.18
CA ILE A 385 -11.50 -13.46 25.05
C ILE A 385 -11.15 -12.92 26.43
N LEU A 386 -12.10 -12.88 27.37
CA LEU A 386 -11.85 -12.40 28.73
C LEU A 386 -10.78 -13.21 29.46
N LYS A 387 -10.83 -14.55 29.36
CA LYS A 387 -9.82 -15.44 29.96
C LYS A 387 -8.45 -15.23 29.33
N GLN A 388 -8.40 -15.03 28.02
CA GLN A 388 -7.15 -14.73 27.32
C GLN A 388 -6.58 -13.37 27.72
N SER A 389 -7.40 -12.32 27.74
CA SER A 389 -6.99 -10.99 28.14
C SER A 389 -6.50 -10.95 29.58
N LEU A 390 -7.21 -11.60 30.50
CA LEU A 390 -6.78 -11.73 31.89
C LEU A 390 -5.38 -12.33 31.99
N ARG A 391 -5.13 -13.44 31.30
CA ARG A 391 -3.81 -14.08 31.27
C ARG A 391 -2.74 -13.16 30.67
N THR A 392 -3.04 -12.45 29.59
CA THR A 392 -2.10 -11.48 29.00
C THR A 392 -1.74 -10.35 29.96
N TYR A 393 -2.71 -9.81 30.70
CA TYR A 393 -2.43 -8.80 31.73
C TYR A 393 -1.55 -9.35 32.86
N GLN A 394 -1.82 -10.57 33.33
CA GLN A 394 -1.01 -11.25 34.34
C GLN A 394 0.45 -11.44 33.87
N GLU A 395 0.65 -11.80 32.60
CA GLU A 395 1.98 -11.98 31.99
C GLU A 395 2.73 -10.65 31.82
N VAL A 396 2.06 -9.58 31.36
CA VAL A 396 2.68 -8.26 31.12
C VAL A 396 3.01 -7.52 32.43
N LEU A 397 2.16 -7.67 33.43
CA LEU A 397 2.31 -7.06 34.75
C LEU A 397 3.19 -7.88 35.71
N ASP A 398 3.55 -9.11 35.32
CA ASP A 398 4.26 -10.08 36.17
C ASP A 398 3.53 -10.33 37.50
N ASP A 399 2.20 -10.44 37.44
CA ASP A 399 1.33 -10.65 38.59
C ASP A 399 0.24 -11.69 38.29
N ALA A 400 0.46 -12.92 38.76
CA ALA A 400 -0.46 -14.04 38.56
C ALA A 400 -1.80 -13.91 39.33
N ASN A 401 -1.90 -12.98 40.28
CA ASN A 401 -3.13 -12.74 41.05
C ASN A 401 -3.94 -11.56 40.48
N PHE A 402 -3.48 -10.94 39.39
CA PHE A 402 -4.16 -9.80 38.79
C PHE A 402 -5.49 -10.22 38.13
N GLY A 403 -6.57 -9.50 38.45
CA GLY A 403 -7.85 -9.55 37.77
C GLY A 403 -8.82 -10.67 38.20
N GLU A 404 -10.11 -10.39 38.12
CA GLU A 404 -11.21 -11.32 38.40
C GLU A 404 -12.21 -11.36 37.23
N LEU A 405 -12.85 -12.51 37.00
CA LEU A 405 -13.81 -12.69 35.92
C LEU A 405 -15.25 -12.42 36.38
N LEU A 406 -16.01 -11.72 35.54
CA LEU A 406 -17.46 -11.57 35.65
C LEU A 406 -18.14 -12.13 34.39
N VAL A 407 -18.19 -13.46 34.29
CA VAL A 407 -18.78 -14.17 33.14
C VAL A 407 -19.12 -15.62 33.50
N GLY A 408 -20.19 -16.17 32.92
CA GLY A 408 -20.51 -17.60 33.05
C GLY A 408 -20.82 -18.07 34.49
N GLY A 409 -21.30 -17.17 35.35
CA GLY A 409 -21.62 -17.45 36.76
C GLY A 409 -20.47 -17.17 37.74
N GLU A 410 -19.29 -16.79 37.25
CA GLU A 410 -18.20 -16.26 38.08
C GLU A 410 -18.52 -14.80 38.49
N VAL A 411 -18.29 -14.47 39.77
CA VAL A 411 -18.55 -13.15 40.36
C VAL A 411 -17.28 -12.68 41.10
N PRO A 412 -16.76 -11.48 40.78
CA PRO A 412 -15.62 -10.88 41.48
C PRO A 412 -15.89 -10.68 42.98
N LYS A 413 -14.82 -10.75 43.79
CA LYS A 413 -14.87 -10.49 45.24
C LYS A 413 -14.40 -9.09 45.58
N ASP A 414 -13.30 -8.66 44.96
CA ASP A 414 -12.61 -7.43 45.29
C ASP A 414 -13.07 -6.27 44.39
N TRP A 415 -13.58 -6.56 43.19
CA TRP A 415 -14.15 -5.58 42.24
C TRP A 415 -13.18 -4.46 41.81
N THR A 416 -11.87 -4.65 42.00
CA THR A 416 -10.83 -3.68 41.66
C THR A 416 -10.33 -3.83 40.23
N HIS A 417 -10.10 -5.06 39.77
CA HIS A 417 -9.62 -5.35 38.42
C HIS A 417 -10.55 -6.41 37.82
N VAL A 418 -11.49 -6.01 36.97
CA VAL A 418 -12.60 -6.85 36.55
C VAL A 418 -12.57 -7.07 35.04
N PHE A 419 -12.69 -8.32 34.62
CA PHE A 419 -12.80 -8.76 33.24
C PHE A 419 -14.22 -9.28 33.02
N ALA A 420 -15.07 -8.44 32.44
CA ALA A 420 -16.51 -8.64 32.40
C ALA A 420 -17.05 -8.85 30.99
N SER A 421 -18.04 -9.73 30.88
CA SER A 421 -18.80 -9.83 29.63
C SER A 421 -19.86 -8.74 29.53
N VAL A 422 -20.12 -8.25 28.33
CA VAL A 422 -21.19 -7.27 28.05
C VAL A 422 -22.55 -7.77 28.54
N GLN A 423 -22.79 -9.08 28.48
CA GLN A 423 -24.03 -9.71 28.95
C GLN A 423 -24.13 -9.74 30.48
N SER A 424 -22.99 -9.86 31.17
CA SER A 424 -22.93 -9.85 32.63
C SER A 424 -23.19 -8.45 33.19
N LEU A 425 -22.77 -7.40 32.48
CA LEU A 425 -23.00 -5.99 32.81
C LEU A 425 -24.38 -5.52 32.32
N ASN A 426 -25.44 -6.14 32.81
CA ASN A 426 -26.81 -5.72 32.54
C ASN A 426 -27.20 -4.46 33.36
N ALA A 427 -28.36 -3.87 33.05
CA ALA A 427 -28.81 -2.63 33.68
C ALA A 427 -28.84 -2.70 35.22
N ARG A 428 -29.25 -3.84 35.78
CA ARG A 428 -29.32 -4.03 37.23
C ARG A 428 -27.94 -4.12 37.88
N SER A 429 -26.98 -4.78 37.23
CA SER A 429 -25.60 -4.83 37.72
C SER A 429 -24.86 -3.49 37.54
N LEU A 430 -25.18 -2.70 36.51
CA LEU A 430 -24.57 -1.39 36.30
C LEU A 430 -24.98 -0.39 37.40
N GLU A 431 -26.24 -0.44 37.87
CA GLU A 431 -26.73 0.38 38.98
C GLU A 431 -25.99 0.13 40.32
N GLU A 432 -25.27 -1.00 40.45
CA GLU A 432 -24.47 -1.31 41.64
C GLU A 432 -23.11 -0.60 41.66
N PHE A 433 -22.68 0.00 40.54
CA PHE A 433 -21.41 0.72 40.41
C PHE A 433 -21.63 2.22 40.29
N THR A 434 -20.81 3.02 40.98
CA THR A 434 -20.74 4.46 40.71
C THR A 434 -20.05 4.71 39.36
N PRO A 435 -20.35 5.82 38.67
CA PRO A 435 -19.71 6.16 37.40
C PRO A 435 -18.18 6.16 37.45
N ASP A 436 -17.61 6.54 38.59
CA ASP A 436 -16.17 6.67 38.85
C ASP A 436 -15.52 5.42 39.49
N HIS A 437 -16.24 4.31 39.58
CA HIS A 437 -15.76 3.09 40.26
C HIS A 437 -14.47 2.51 39.63
N PHE A 438 -14.32 2.62 38.31
CA PHE A 438 -13.14 2.14 37.58
C PHE A 438 -12.30 3.30 37.05
N ASP A 439 -11.02 3.34 37.39
CA ASP A 439 -10.07 4.36 36.92
C ASP A 439 -9.77 4.19 35.42
N VAL A 440 -9.72 2.95 34.93
CA VAL A 440 -9.43 2.61 33.53
C VAL A 440 -10.51 1.67 32.97
N VAL A 441 -11.10 2.01 31.83
CA VAL A 441 -12.04 1.14 31.13
C VAL A 441 -11.48 0.79 29.76
N VAL A 442 -11.30 -0.51 29.51
CA VAL A 442 -10.85 -1.04 28.22
C VAL A 442 -12.00 -1.83 27.60
N ILE A 443 -12.38 -1.48 26.37
CA ILE A 443 -13.46 -2.15 25.66
C ILE A 443 -12.92 -2.75 24.36
N ASP A 444 -12.91 -4.08 24.30
CA ASP A 444 -12.47 -4.84 23.13
C ASP A 444 -13.62 -5.01 22.11
N GLU A 445 -13.22 -5.13 20.84
CA GLU A 445 -14.12 -5.13 19.68
C GLU A 445 -15.09 -3.92 19.69
N PHE A 446 -14.53 -2.71 19.87
CA PHE A 446 -15.28 -1.46 20.02
C PHE A 446 -16.18 -1.12 18.82
N HIS A 447 -16.02 -1.79 17.68
CA HIS A 447 -16.95 -1.65 16.55
C HIS A 447 -18.42 -1.99 16.92
N HIS A 448 -18.66 -2.69 18.04
CA HIS A 448 -19.98 -2.93 18.63
C HIS A 448 -20.51 -1.82 19.56
N GLY A 449 -19.74 -0.74 19.77
CA GLY A 449 -20.00 0.33 20.76
C GLY A 449 -21.39 0.97 20.65
N VAL A 450 -21.94 1.08 19.44
CA VAL A 450 -23.27 1.63 19.16
C VAL A 450 -24.42 0.72 19.57
N SER A 451 -24.16 -0.57 19.82
CA SER A 451 -25.20 -1.48 20.25
C SER A 451 -25.79 -1.02 21.59
N PRO A 452 -27.11 -1.15 21.81
CA PRO A 452 -27.75 -0.70 23.06
C PRO A 452 -27.11 -1.29 24.32
N THR A 453 -26.47 -2.47 24.22
CA THR A 453 -25.78 -3.12 25.32
C THR A 453 -24.43 -2.50 25.62
N TYR A 454 -23.58 -2.23 24.61
CA TYR A 454 -22.30 -1.57 24.83
C TYR A 454 -22.49 -0.11 25.23
N ARG A 455 -23.42 0.59 24.57
CA ARG A 455 -23.67 2.00 24.83
C ARG A 455 -24.05 2.28 26.27
N ARG A 456 -24.84 1.41 26.90
CA ARG A 456 -25.17 1.52 28.32
C ARG A 456 -23.93 1.48 29.23
N ILE A 457 -22.93 0.69 28.88
CA ILE A 457 -21.68 0.60 29.66
C ILE A 457 -20.86 1.87 29.45
N ILE A 458 -20.74 2.33 28.20
CA ILE A 458 -19.97 3.52 27.81
C ILE A 458 -20.58 4.80 28.41
N ASP A 459 -21.90 4.92 28.42
CA ASP A 459 -22.63 6.09 28.94
C ASP A 459 -22.71 6.10 30.47
N HIS A 460 -22.49 4.96 31.15
CA HIS A 460 -22.56 4.84 32.61
C HIS A 460 -21.25 5.18 33.32
N PHE A 461 -20.11 4.72 32.79
CA PHE A 461 -18.81 4.91 33.44
C PHE A 461 -18.10 6.19 32.98
N GLU A 462 -17.46 6.89 33.92
CA GLU A 462 -16.64 8.08 33.74
C GLU A 462 -15.20 7.82 34.25
N PRO A 463 -14.43 6.97 33.57
CA PRO A 463 -13.07 6.63 34.00
C PRO A 463 -12.08 7.77 33.75
N ILE A 464 -10.92 7.70 34.41
CA ILE A 464 -9.76 8.55 34.11
C ILE A 464 -9.27 8.27 32.69
N GLU A 465 -9.28 7.00 32.27
CA GLU A 465 -8.89 6.59 30.91
C GLU A 465 -9.90 5.60 30.32
N LEU A 466 -10.42 5.89 29.13
CA LEU A 466 -11.21 4.97 28.33
C LEU A 466 -10.45 4.61 27.07
N LEU A 467 -10.19 3.31 26.88
CA LEU A 467 -9.50 2.77 25.71
C LEU A 467 -10.41 1.82 24.93
N GLY A 468 -10.78 2.20 23.71
CA GLY A 468 -11.44 1.31 22.76
C GLY A 468 -10.40 0.55 21.94
N LEU A 469 -10.60 -0.76 21.77
CA LEU A 469 -9.76 -1.60 20.90
C LEU A 469 -10.60 -2.14 19.75
N THR A 470 -10.16 -1.97 18.50
CA THR A 470 -10.84 -2.59 17.35
C THR A 470 -9.86 -2.92 16.23
N ALA A 471 -10.19 -3.87 15.36
CA ALA A 471 -9.48 -4.05 14.09
C ALA A 471 -10.07 -3.23 12.94
N THR A 472 -11.32 -2.80 13.11
CA THR A 472 -12.16 -2.27 12.04
C THR A 472 -13.02 -1.16 12.64
N PRO A 473 -12.58 0.11 12.57
CA PRO A 473 -13.39 1.24 13.01
C PRO A 473 -14.64 1.45 12.13
N GLU A 474 -14.62 0.93 10.91
CA GLU A 474 -15.71 1.04 9.94
C GLU A 474 -16.91 0.19 10.37
N ARG A 475 -18.08 0.83 10.43
CA ARG A 475 -19.35 0.19 10.76
C ARG A 475 -19.99 -0.43 9.53
N MET A 476 -20.82 -1.44 9.76
CA MET A 476 -21.61 -2.08 8.70
C MET A 476 -22.63 -1.16 8.02
N ASP A 477 -22.97 -0.02 8.65
CA ASP A 477 -23.84 1.03 8.12
C ASP A 477 -23.07 2.16 7.40
N GLY A 478 -21.75 2.03 7.24
CA GLY A 478 -20.90 2.98 6.51
C GLY A 478 -20.44 4.20 7.33
N ARG A 479 -20.80 4.28 8.62
CA ARG A 479 -20.26 5.28 9.56
C ARG A 479 -19.00 4.74 10.24
N ASN A 480 -18.30 5.56 11.03
CA ASN A 480 -17.22 5.08 11.87
C ASN A 480 -17.56 5.16 13.36
N VAL A 481 -16.88 4.36 14.20
CA VAL A 481 -17.09 4.42 15.67
C VAL A 481 -16.35 5.57 16.34
N GLN A 482 -15.28 6.09 15.73
CA GLN A 482 -14.58 7.27 16.24
C GLN A 482 -15.45 8.53 16.23
N ASP A 483 -16.27 8.72 15.19
CA ASP A 483 -17.12 9.90 15.04
C ASP A 483 -18.12 10.06 16.20
N GLU A 484 -18.53 8.95 16.81
CA GLU A 484 -19.58 8.93 17.84
C GLU A 484 -19.03 8.90 19.27
N PHE A 485 -17.87 8.26 19.51
CA PHE A 485 -17.37 7.99 20.87
C PHE A 485 -16.00 8.59 21.19
N PHE A 486 -15.26 9.05 20.18
CA PHE A 486 -13.86 9.46 20.31
C PHE A 486 -13.58 10.77 19.56
N ASP A 487 -14.58 11.65 19.47
CA ASP A 487 -14.47 12.97 18.82
C ASP A 487 -13.92 12.91 17.38
N GLY A 488 -14.21 11.84 16.65
CA GLY A 488 -13.72 11.62 15.28
C GLY A 488 -12.27 11.15 15.16
N HIS A 489 -11.58 10.86 16.26
CA HIS A 489 -10.15 10.51 16.26
C HIS A 489 -9.87 9.04 16.53
N ILE A 490 -8.84 8.53 15.86
CA ILE A 490 -8.16 7.28 16.18
C ILE A 490 -6.80 7.66 16.77
N ALA A 491 -6.56 7.31 18.03
CA ALA A 491 -5.34 7.68 18.74
C ALA A 491 -4.11 6.96 18.19
N ALA A 492 -4.27 5.71 17.76
CA ALA A 492 -3.21 4.95 17.10
C ALA A 492 -3.83 3.93 16.13
N GLU A 493 -3.26 3.81 14.94
CA GLU A 493 -3.76 2.93 13.89
C GLU A 493 -2.65 2.07 13.29
N MET A 494 -2.93 0.78 13.09
CA MET A 494 -2.13 -0.14 12.29
C MET A 494 -3.05 -1.02 11.43
N ARG A 495 -3.04 -0.77 10.12
CA ARG A 495 -3.86 -1.51 9.14
C ARG A 495 -3.21 -2.82 8.69
N LEU A 496 -3.96 -3.66 7.98
CA LEU A 496 -3.50 -4.99 7.54
C LEU A 496 -2.23 -4.90 6.70
N TRP A 497 -2.19 -3.99 5.73
CA TRP A 497 -1.06 -3.81 4.83
C TRP A 497 0.24 -3.50 5.58
N GLU A 498 0.19 -2.50 6.45
CA GLU A 498 1.31 -2.08 7.29
C GLU A 498 1.75 -3.20 8.26
N ALA A 499 0.80 -3.95 8.83
CA ALA A 499 1.11 -5.08 9.68
C ALA A 499 1.80 -6.24 8.94
N LEU A 500 1.56 -6.39 7.64
CA LEU A 500 2.26 -7.35 6.78
C LEU A 500 3.65 -6.86 6.39
N GLU A 501 3.81 -5.58 6.05
CA GLU A 501 5.11 -4.97 5.74
C GLU A 501 6.07 -5.01 6.92
N ASN A 502 5.56 -4.81 8.14
CA ASN A 502 6.35 -4.88 9.37
C ASN A 502 6.60 -6.32 9.86
N ASP A 503 6.28 -7.33 9.05
CA ASP A 503 6.52 -8.75 9.37
C ASP A 503 5.81 -9.22 10.67
N LEU A 504 4.71 -8.55 11.05
CA LEU A 504 3.96 -8.84 12.28
C LEU A 504 2.93 -9.95 12.09
N LEU A 505 2.46 -10.11 10.86
CA LEU A 505 1.47 -11.10 10.45
C LEU A 505 2.09 -12.12 9.50
N SER A 506 1.49 -13.31 9.44
CA SER A 506 1.83 -14.32 8.45
C SER A 506 1.36 -13.81 7.08
N PRO A 507 2.22 -13.85 6.04
CA PRO A 507 1.81 -13.46 4.69
C PRO A 507 0.68 -14.36 4.19
N PHE A 508 -0.10 -13.88 3.21
CA PHE A 508 -1.23 -14.63 2.67
C PHE A 508 -1.15 -14.85 1.16
N HIS A 509 -1.66 -15.99 0.69
CA HIS A 509 -1.93 -16.27 -0.72
C HIS A 509 -3.43 -16.36 -0.93
N TYR A 510 -3.99 -15.34 -1.58
CA TYR A 510 -5.39 -15.24 -1.92
C TYR A 510 -5.65 -15.82 -3.31
N PHE A 511 -6.55 -16.78 -3.40
CA PHE A 511 -7.00 -17.38 -4.65
C PHE A 511 -8.49 -17.09 -4.85
N GLY A 512 -8.82 -16.22 -5.81
CA GLY A 512 -10.18 -15.98 -6.25
C GLY A 512 -10.57 -16.97 -7.36
N ILE A 513 -11.55 -17.83 -7.07
CA ILE A 513 -11.94 -18.97 -7.90
C ILE A 513 -13.41 -18.82 -8.32
N ALA A 514 -13.68 -18.86 -9.63
CA ALA A 514 -15.03 -18.72 -10.16
C ALA A 514 -15.82 -20.00 -9.94
N ASP A 515 -16.91 -19.92 -9.15
CA ASP A 515 -17.77 -21.07 -8.86
C ASP A 515 -19.01 -21.18 -9.79
N ASN A 516 -19.21 -20.16 -10.63
CA ASN A 516 -20.33 -19.99 -11.58
C ASN A 516 -21.74 -20.00 -10.96
N THR A 517 -21.87 -19.91 -9.65
CA THR A 517 -23.17 -19.80 -8.98
C THR A 517 -23.84 -18.50 -9.37
N ASP A 518 -25.11 -18.54 -9.81
CA ASP A 518 -25.90 -17.35 -10.11
C ASP A 518 -26.60 -16.82 -8.85
N LEU A 519 -26.29 -15.58 -8.47
CA LEU A 519 -26.86 -14.88 -7.32
C LEU A 519 -27.57 -13.59 -7.75
N GLU A 520 -27.63 -13.27 -9.05
CA GLU A 520 -28.18 -12.00 -9.54
C GLU A 520 -29.68 -11.87 -9.25
N GLY A 521 -30.40 -13.00 -9.33
CA GLY A 521 -31.84 -13.08 -9.07
C GLY A 521 -32.25 -13.04 -7.61
N LEU A 522 -31.31 -13.07 -6.66
CA LEU A 522 -31.63 -13.13 -5.23
C LEU A 522 -32.02 -11.77 -4.66
N THR A 523 -32.85 -11.79 -3.61
CA THR A 523 -33.32 -10.59 -2.92
C THR A 523 -32.16 -9.88 -2.21
N TRP A 524 -32.03 -8.56 -2.44
CA TRP A 524 -31.04 -7.69 -1.81
C TRP A 524 -31.72 -6.72 -0.84
N LYS A 525 -31.31 -6.71 0.43
CA LYS A 525 -31.84 -5.81 1.47
C LYS A 525 -30.72 -5.30 2.37
N GLN A 526 -30.72 -4.00 2.67
CA GLN A 526 -29.76 -3.36 3.59
C GLN A 526 -28.29 -3.70 3.27
N GLY A 527 -27.91 -3.76 1.99
CA GLY A 527 -26.53 -4.03 1.57
C GLY A 527 -26.07 -5.50 1.65
N SER A 528 -27.00 -6.45 1.81
CA SER A 528 -26.68 -7.89 1.82
C SER A 528 -27.78 -8.76 1.20
N TYR A 529 -27.44 -10.00 0.85
CA TYR A 529 -28.40 -11.01 0.39
C TYR A 529 -29.18 -11.62 1.56
N VAL A 530 -30.42 -12.03 1.30
CA VAL A 530 -31.22 -12.78 2.27
C VAL A 530 -30.63 -14.18 2.49
N ALA A 531 -30.20 -14.48 3.73
CA ALA A 531 -29.48 -15.71 4.06
C ALA A 531 -30.25 -17.01 3.74
N SER A 532 -31.58 -17.01 3.86
CA SER A 532 -32.41 -18.19 3.54
C SER A 532 -32.40 -18.53 2.06
N GLU A 533 -32.38 -17.54 1.17
CA GLU A 533 -32.31 -17.75 -0.28
C GLU A 533 -30.93 -18.26 -0.69
N LEU A 534 -29.86 -17.66 -0.14
CA LEU A 534 -28.48 -18.15 -0.34
C LEU A 534 -28.33 -19.62 0.10
N SER A 535 -28.95 -20.00 1.22
CA SER A 535 -28.92 -21.38 1.71
C SER A 535 -29.50 -22.37 0.70
N GLN A 536 -30.57 -21.99 -0.02
CA GLN A 536 -31.22 -22.85 -1.02
C GLN A 536 -30.34 -23.05 -2.24
N VAL A 537 -29.56 -22.04 -2.63
CA VAL A 537 -28.65 -22.10 -3.78
C VAL A 537 -27.39 -22.90 -3.46
N TYR A 538 -26.85 -22.79 -2.24
CA TYR A 538 -25.60 -23.45 -1.87
C TYR A 538 -25.78 -24.86 -1.30
N THR A 539 -26.81 -25.11 -0.51
CA THR A 539 -27.03 -26.41 0.14
C THR A 539 -27.48 -27.43 -0.89
N GLY A 540 -26.80 -28.58 -0.99
CA GLY A 540 -27.10 -29.61 -1.99
C GLY A 540 -26.48 -29.35 -3.37
N ASN A 541 -25.74 -28.25 -3.56
CA ASN A 541 -25.01 -27.98 -4.79
C ASN A 541 -23.70 -28.80 -4.85
N HIS A 542 -23.83 -30.09 -5.18
CA HIS A 542 -22.70 -31.01 -5.27
C HIS A 542 -21.66 -30.62 -6.33
N ALA A 543 -22.06 -29.89 -7.38
CA ALA A 543 -21.13 -29.40 -8.40
C ALA A 543 -20.16 -28.36 -7.80
N ARG A 544 -20.68 -27.39 -7.06
CA ARG A 544 -19.89 -26.42 -6.32
C ARG A 544 -19.00 -27.09 -5.26
N ALA A 545 -19.56 -28.03 -4.49
CA ALA A 545 -18.80 -28.75 -3.46
C ALA A 545 -17.61 -29.55 -4.05
N ARG A 546 -17.78 -30.19 -5.22
CA ARG A 546 -16.66 -30.84 -5.95
C ARG A 546 -15.58 -29.86 -6.37
N LEU A 547 -15.97 -28.67 -6.85
CA LEU A 547 -15.04 -27.62 -7.23
C LEU A 547 -14.23 -27.14 -6.01
N ILE A 548 -14.88 -26.98 -4.85
CA ILE A 548 -14.21 -26.60 -3.60
C ILE A 548 -13.17 -27.64 -3.18
N VAL A 549 -13.54 -28.93 -3.16
CA VAL A 549 -12.61 -30.02 -2.82
C VAL A 549 -11.42 -30.07 -3.79
N LYS A 550 -11.69 -29.93 -5.09
CA LYS A 550 -10.64 -29.89 -6.13
C LYS A 550 -9.68 -28.72 -5.89
N ALA A 551 -10.20 -27.53 -5.60
CA ALA A 551 -9.38 -26.37 -5.31
C ALA A 551 -8.49 -26.58 -4.08
N VAL A 552 -9.01 -27.20 -3.01
CA VAL A 552 -8.20 -27.57 -1.84
C VAL A 552 -7.06 -28.50 -2.25
N GLN A 553 -7.34 -29.55 -3.01
CA GLN A 553 -6.33 -30.52 -3.46
C GLN A 553 -5.25 -29.91 -4.38
N GLU A 554 -5.62 -28.94 -5.21
CA GLU A 554 -4.70 -28.28 -6.15
C GLU A 554 -3.90 -27.15 -5.50
N LYS A 555 -4.52 -26.41 -4.57
CA LYS A 555 -3.98 -25.14 -4.07
C LYS A 555 -3.41 -25.21 -2.65
N VAL A 556 -3.73 -26.24 -1.86
CA VAL A 556 -3.12 -26.47 -0.54
C VAL A 556 -1.94 -27.44 -0.67
N SER A 557 -0.82 -27.14 -0.04
CA SER A 557 0.44 -27.89 -0.22
C SER A 557 0.35 -29.34 0.26
N ASP A 558 -0.22 -29.53 1.46
CA ASP A 558 -0.55 -30.83 2.05
C ASP A 558 -1.95 -30.81 2.68
N PRO A 559 -3.00 -31.16 1.92
CA PRO A 559 -4.37 -31.20 2.42
C PRO A 559 -4.59 -32.19 3.58
N GLY A 560 -3.69 -33.15 3.81
CA GLY A 560 -3.82 -34.14 4.88
C GLY A 560 -3.44 -33.60 6.26
N THR A 561 -2.58 -32.56 6.31
CA THR A 561 -2.09 -31.94 7.55
C THR A 561 -2.57 -30.49 7.72
N MET A 562 -3.36 -29.99 6.77
CA MET A 562 -3.90 -28.63 6.81
C MET A 562 -4.77 -28.39 8.04
N ARG A 563 -4.80 -27.13 8.49
CA ARG A 563 -5.65 -26.66 9.59
C ARG A 563 -6.57 -25.59 9.04
N ALA A 564 -7.72 -26.02 8.53
CA ALA A 564 -8.61 -25.19 7.75
C ALA A 564 -9.87 -24.73 8.52
N LEU A 565 -10.32 -23.51 8.23
CA LEU A 565 -11.62 -22.98 8.63
C LEU A 565 -12.47 -22.68 7.39
N GLY A 566 -13.71 -23.16 7.38
CA GLY A 566 -14.68 -22.90 6.31
C GLY A 566 -15.85 -22.05 6.78
N PHE A 567 -16.02 -20.88 6.17
CA PHE A 567 -17.09 -19.93 6.51
C PHE A 567 -18.30 -20.12 5.61
N CYS A 568 -19.39 -20.64 6.18
CA CYS A 568 -20.62 -20.96 5.46
C CYS A 568 -21.72 -19.91 5.70
N VAL A 569 -22.77 -19.97 4.89
CA VAL A 569 -23.92 -19.04 4.96
C VAL A 569 -24.90 -19.40 6.06
N THR A 570 -25.25 -20.68 6.19
CA THR A 570 -26.22 -21.20 7.17
C THR A 570 -25.71 -22.48 7.81
N VAL A 571 -26.27 -22.84 8.98
CA VAL A 571 -25.95 -24.08 9.68
C VAL A 571 -26.14 -25.29 8.75
N ALA A 572 -27.23 -25.31 7.98
CA ALA A 572 -27.48 -26.36 6.99
C ALA A 572 -26.37 -26.48 5.94
N HIS A 573 -25.86 -25.35 5.44
CA HIS A 573 -24.73 -25.33 4.50
C HIS A 573 -23.44 -25.83 5.16
N ALA A 574 -23.16 -25.46 6.41
CA ALA A 574 -21.96 -25.93 7.13
C ALA A 574 -21.95 -27.46 7.31
N HIS A 575 -23.08 -28.05 7.73
CA HIS A 575 -23.23 -29.50 7.85
C HIS A 575 -23.10 -30.20 6.49
N PHE A 576 -23.72 -29.67 5.44
CA PHE A 576 -23.58 -30.19 4.08
C PHE A 576 -22.11 -30.23 3.61
N MET A 577 -21.35 -29.17 3.85
CA MET A 577 -19.93 -29.11 3.47
C MET A 577 -19.08 -30.08 4.28
N ALA A 578 -19.32 -30.20 5.59
CA ALA A 578 -18.63 -31.17 6.43
C ALA A 578 -18.89 -32.62 5.95
N ASP A 579 -20.13 -32.95 5.62
CA ASP A 579 -20.49 -34.26 5.08
C ASP A 579 -19.79 -34.54 3.74
N PHE A 580 -19.77 -33.55 2.85
CA PHE A 580 -19.15 -33.67 1.55
C PHE A 580 -17.63 -33.85 1.63
N PHE A 581 -16.95 -33.11 2.52
CA PHE A 581 -15.51 -33.28 2.75
C PHE A 581 -15.16 -34.63 3.37
N ARG A 582 -16.01 -35.17 4.25
CA ARG A 582 -15.85 -36.53 4.78
C ARG A 582 -15.96 -37.60 3.69
N GLN A 583 -16.91 -37.44 2.77
CA GLN A 583 -17.03 -38.32 1.60
C GLN A 583 -15.81 -38.23 0.67
N ALA A 584 -15.16 -37.08 0.61
CA ALA A 584 -13.93 -36.87 -0.16
C ALA A 584 -12.65 -37.34 0.55
N GLY A 585 -12.75 -37.90 1.77
CA GLY A 585 -11.63 -38.49 2.51
C GLY A 585 -10.95 -37.55 3.52
N PHE A 586 -11.53 -36.39 3.83
CA PHE A 586 -11.02 -35.47 4.86
C PHE A 586 -11.73 -35.66 6.20
N ASN A 587 -11.01 -35.50 7.32
CA ASN A 587 -11.68 -35.38 8.62
C ASN A 587 -12.20 -33.94 8.77
N ALA A 588 -13.50 -33.79 8.52
CA ALA A 588 -14.21 -32.52 8.59
C ALA A 588 -15.32 -32.56 9.66
N ARG A 589 -15.56 -31.43 10.33
CA ARG A 589 -16.68 -31.25 11.26
C ARG A 589 -17.36 -29.90 11.04
N ALA A 590 -18.65 -29.81 11.36
CA ALA A 590 -19.38 -28.55 11.39
C ALA A 590 -19.66 -28.15 12.85
N LEU A 591 -19.50 -26.86 13.17
CA LEU A 591 -19.82 -26.28 14.48
C LEU A 591 -20.84 -25.15 14.30
N ASP A 592 -21.81 -25.08 15.21
CA ASP A 592 -22.83 -24.03 15.23
C ASP A 592 -23.13 -23.55 16.65
N GLY A 593 -24.00 -22.54 16.78
CA GLY A 593 -24.32 -21.93 18.07
C GLY A 593 -24.96 -22.88 19.09
N SER A 594 -25.54 -24.01 18.65
CA SER A 594 -26.11 -25.04 19.51
C SER A 594 -25.10 -26.08 19.98
N THR A 595 -23.91 -26.14 19.37
CA THR A 595 -22.86 -27.09 19.76
C THR A 595 -22.38 -26.83 21.20
N PRO A 596 -22.41 -27.82 22.10
CA PRO A 596 -21.96 -27.67 23.49
C PRO A 596 -20.51 -27.18 23.60
N ALA A 597 -20.21 -26.38 24.63
CA ALA A 597 -18.88 -25.78 24.82
C ALA A 597 -17.76 -26.82 24.93
N ALA A 598 -18.01 -27.96 25.58
CA ALA A 598 -17.03 -29.04 25.71
C ALA A 598 -16.68 -29.68 24.35
N GLU A 599 -17.69 -29.90 23.50
CA GLU A 599 -17.53 -30.46 22.16
C GLU A 599 -16.82 -29.47 21.23
N ARG A 600 -17.18 -28.19 21.30
CA ARG A 600 -16.48 -27.11 20.59
C ARG A 600 -15.01 -27.06 20.97
N ALA A 601 -14.69 -27.08 22.27
CA ALA A 601 -13.31 -27.08 22.74
C ALA A 601 -12.54 -28.33 22.27
N GLN A 602 -13.18 -29.49 22.20
CA GLN A 602 -12.56 -30.70 21.66
C GLN A 602 -12.30 -30.57 20.16
N ALA A 603 -13.25 -30.08 19.37
CA ALA A 603 -13.07 -29.90 17.93
C ALA A 603 -11.92 -28.94 17.60
N LEU A 604 -11.74 -27.88 18.41
CA LEU A 604 -10.61 -26.95 18.28
C LEU A 604 -9.26 -27.60 18.64
N ARG A 605 -9.22 -28.45 19.66
CA ARG A 605 -8.03 -29.25 19.98
C ARG A 605 -7.70 -30.23 18.87
N ASP A 606 -8.70 -30.94 18.36
CA ASP A 606 -8.56 -31.90 17.26
C ASP A 606 -8.02 -31.21 15.99
N LEU A 607 -8.44 -29.97 15.72
CA LEU A 607 -7.90 -29.16 14.62
C LEU A 607 -6.43 -28.79 14.84
N ARG A 608 -6.07 -28.35 16.05
CA ARG A 608 -4.68 -27.97 16.40
C ARG A 608 -3.72 -29.16 16.25
N GLU A 609 -4.13 -30.32 16.75
CA GLU A 609 -3.37 -31.58 16.71
C GLU A 609 -3.34 -32.25 15.31
N GLY A 610 -4.14 -31.78 14.36
CA GLY A 610 -4.23 -32.34 13.01
C GLY A 610 -5.10 -33.61 12.91
N ASN A 611 -5.86 -33.95 13.95
CA ASN A 611 -6.83 -35.05 13.93
C ASN A 611 -8.04 -34.71 13.04
N VAL A 612 -8.39 -33.42 12.97
CA VAL A 612 -9.40 -32.84 12.07
C VAL A 612 -8.70 -31.85 11.16
N GLN A 613 -8.87 -31.95 9.85
CA GLN A 613 -8.26 -31.01 8.91
C GLN A 613 -9.10 -29.76 8.70
N ILE A 614 -10.43 -29.83 8.87
CA ILE A 614 -11.30 -28.69 8.60
C ILE A 614 -12.51 -28.57 9.53
N LEU A 615 -12.77 -27.34 9.99
CA LEU A 615 -13.98 -26.97 10.70
C LEU A 615 -14.83 -26.00 9.87
N PHE A 616 -16.06 -26.38 9.59
CA PHE A 616 -17.07 -25.50 8.96
C PHE A 616 -17.92 -24.83 10.03
N SER A 617 -18.19 -23.53 9.89
CA SER A 617 -19.13 -22.84 10.80
C SER A 617 -19.87 -21.69 10.12
N VAL A 618 -20.86 -21.18 10.86
CA VAL A 618 -21.58 -19.94 10.53
C VAL A 618 -21.45 -18.99 11.70
N ASP A 619 -20.78 -17.86 11.46
CA ASP A 619 -20.56 -16.74 12.38
C ASP A 619 -19.85 -17.07 13.71
N LEU A 620 -19.65 -18.36 14.02
CA LEU A 620 -19.03 -18.84 15.26
C LEU A 620 -17.54 -18.50 15.31
N PHE A 621 -16.87 -18.48 14.16
CA PHE A 621 -15.45 -18.16 14.02
C PHE A 621 -15.16 -16.72 13.59
N ASN A 622 -16.18 -15.88 13.40
CA ASN A 622 -15.94 -14.48 13.03
C ASN A 622 -15.22 -13.72 14.16
N GLU A 623 -15.50 -14.05 15.43
CA GLU A 623 -14.95 -13.38 16.62
C GLU A 623 -14.51 -14.41 17.68
N GLY A 624 -13.47 -14.10 18.48
CA GLY A 624 -13.09 -14.88 19.67
C GLY A 624 -12.55 -16.30 19.48
N LEU A 625 -12.11 -16.68 18.28
CA LEU A 625 -11.42 -17.95 18.03
C LEU A 625 -9.89 -17.80 18.17
N ASP A 626 -9.27 -18.64 19.01
CA ASP A 626 -7.82 -18.67 19.26
C ASP A 626 -7.15 -19.96 18.76
N VAL A 627 -7.00 -20.07 17.43
CA VAL A 627 -6.22 -21.14 16.80
C VAL A 627 -5.17 -20.50 15.88
N PRO A 628 -4.00 -20.11 16.41
CA PRO A 628 -2.93 -19.48 15.62
C PRO A 628 -2.43 -20.35 14.46
N ASP A 629 -2.51 -21.67 14.60
CA ASP A 629 -2.01 -22.66 13.64
C ASP A 629 -2.87 -22.80 12.37
N VAL A 630 -3.98 -22.06 12.25
CA VAL A 630 -4.81 -22.08 11.03
C VAL A 630 -3.98 -21.60 9.83
N ASP A 631 -3.83 -22.48 8.84
CA ASP A 631 -3.03 -22.26 7.63
C ASP A 631 -3.88 -22.11 6.36
N THR A 632 -5.17 -22.41 6.45
CA THR A 632 -6.09 -22.43 5.30
C THR A 632 -7.45 -21.83 5.65
N LEU A 633 -7.97 -20.90 4.84
CA LEU A 633 -9.33 -20.38 4.95
C LEU A 633 -10.14 -20.67 3.69
N LEU A 634 -11.35 -21.18 3.85
CA LEU A 634 -12.33 -21.34 2.78
C LEU A 634 -13.45 -20.31 2.97
N LEU A 635 -13.48 -19.30 2.11
CA LEU A 635 -14.54 -18.31 2.07
C LEU A 635 -15.67 -18.84 1.17
N LEU A 636 -16.67 -19.48 1.79
CA LEU A 636 -17.75 -20.17 1.08
C LEU A 636 -19.06 -19.36 1.04
N ARG A 637 -19.05 -18.13 1.53
CA ARG A 637 -20.19 -17.21 1.60
C ARG A 637 -19.87 -15.87 0.92
N PRO A 638 -20.86 -15.19 0.34
CA PRO A 638 -20.71 -13.81 -0.11
C PRO A 638 -20.55 -12.89 1.10
N THR A 639 -19.37 -12.27 1.27
CA THR A 639 -19.09 -11.34 2.37
C THR A 639 -18.93 -9.92 1.83
N SER A 640 -20.01 -9.15 1.69
CA SER A 640 -19.92 -7.77 1.15
C SER A 640 -19.20 -6.80 2.09
N SER A 641 -19.25 -7.03 3.41
CA SER A 641 -18.62 -6.16 4.40
C SER A 641 -17.11 -6.42 4.52
N ALA A 642 -16.30 -5.37 4.31
CA ALA A 642 -14.85 -5.39 4.57
C ALA A 642 -14.53 -5.80 6.02
N THR A 643 -15.32 -5.36 6.99
CA THR A 643 -15.15 -5.68 8.41
C THR A 643 -15.19 -7.17 8.67
N VAL A 644 -16.25 -7.86 8.21
CA VAL A 644 -16.39 -9.31 8.39
C VAL A 644 -15.31 -10.05 7.62
N PHE A 645 -14.95 -9.57 6.43
CA PHE A 645 -13.90 -10.16 5.61
C PHE A 645 -12.53 -10.12 6.31
N LEU A 646 -12.14 -8.96 6.86
CA LEU A 646 -10.89 -8.80 7.63
C LEU A 646 -10.89 -9.63 8.91
N GLN A 647 -12.02 -9.71 9.62
CA GLN A 647 -12.15 -10.56 10.81
C GLN A 647 -11.91 -12.04 10.49
N GLN A 648 -12.46 -12.53 9.37
CA GLN A 648 -12.27 -13.90 8.90
C GLN A 648 -10.82 -14.17 8.50
N LEU A 649 -10.24 -13.26 7.70
CA LEU A 649 -8.85 -13.34 7.28
C LEU A 649 -7.89 -13.34 8.49
N GLY A 650 -8.16 -12.47 9.46
CA GLY A 650 -7.43 -12.31 10.71
C GLY A 650 -7.25 -13.57 11.56
N ARG A 651 -8.13 -14.57 11.38
CA ARG A 651 -8.00 -15.86 12.08
C ARG A 651 -6.82 -16.69 11.55
N GLY A 652 -6.48 -16.52 10.28
CA GLY A 652 -5.36 -17.19 9.64
C GLY A 652 -4.04 -16.41 9.64
N LEU A 653 -4.07 -15.10 9.89
CA LEU A 653 -2.90 -14.21 9.75
C LEU A 653 -1.92 -14.25 10.94
N ARG A 654 -2.25 -14.91 12.04
CA ARG A 654 -1.35 -15.02 13.20
C ARG A 654 -0.09 -15.81 12.84
N ARG A 655 1.08 -15.44 13.36
CA ARG A 655 2.32 -16.19 13.09
C ARG A 655 2.47 -17.40 14.00
N THR A 656 2.96 -18.51 13.44
CA THR A 656 3.44 -19.68 14.20
C THR A 656 4.71 -20.23 13.53
N PRO A 657 5.63 -20.88 14.27
CA PRO A 657 6.91 -21.33 13.73
C PRO A 657 6.78 -22.25 12.50
N ASP A 658 5.72 -23.06 12.48
CA ASP A 658 5.50 -24.07 11.44
C ASP A 658 4.61 -23.59 10.29
N LYS A 659 4.08 -22.35 10.35
CA LYS A 659 3.19 -21.79 9.33
C LYS A 659 3.92 -20.75 8.46
N PRO A 660 4.33 -21.11 7.23
CA PRO A 660 5.02 -20.18 6.35
C PRO A 660 4.10 -19.17 5.67
N VAL A 661 2.83 -19.51 5.43
CA VAL A 661 1.87 -18.67 4.71
C VAL A 661 0.44 -19.10 5.01
N LEU A 662 -0.48 -18.14 5.01
CA LEU A 662 -1.92 -18.39 5.00
C LEU A 662 -2.44 -18.62 3.57
N THR A 663 -3.09 -19.74 3.29
CA THR A 663 -3.78 -19.97 2.02
C THR A 663 -5.26 -19.59 2.14
N VAL A 664 -5.74 -18.67 1.30
CA VAL A 664 -7.14 -18.22 1.29
C VAL A 664 -7.77 -18.64 -0.04
N LEU A 665 -8.82 -19.46 0.01
CA LEU A 665 -9.60 -19.86 -1.15
C LEU A 665 -10.96 -19.17 -1.09
N ASP A 666 -11.18 -18.22 -2.01
CA ASP A 666 -12.42 -17.47 -2.13
C ASP A 666 -13.20 -17.89 -3.38
N PHE A 667 -14.47 -18.27 -3.20
CA PHE A 667 -15.31 -18.81 -4.27
C PHE A 667 -16.31 -17.76 -4.74
N ILE A 668 -16.04 -17.21 -5.93
CA ILE A 668 -16.68 -16.02 -6.47
C ILE A 668 -17.80 -16.42 -7.45
N GLY A 669 -19.02 -16.08 -7.08
CA GLY A 669 -20.23 -16.30 -7.89
C GLY A 669 -20.47 -15.19 -8.91
N GLN A 670 -21.66 -15.20 -9.52
CA GLN A 670 -22.20 -14.10 -10.31
C GLN A 670 -23.07 -13.26 -9.37
N HIS A 671 -22.57 -12.09 -8.99
CA HIS A 671 -23.23 -11.22 -8.01
C HIS A 671 -23.95 -10.08 -8.72
N ARG A 672 -24.98 -9.56 -8.06
CA ARG A 672 -25.63 -8.30 -8.41
C ARG A 672 -24.64 -7.14 -8.44
N LYS A 673 -24.96 -6.08 -9.19
CA LYS A 673 -24.12 -4.87 -9.32
C LYS A 673 -23.93 -4.13 -8.00
N GLU A 674 -24.90 -4.26 -7.10
CA GLU A 674 -24.92 -3.68 -5.76
C GLU A 674 -23.92 -4.34 -4.81
N PHE A 675 -23.38 -5.53 -5.13
CA PHE A 675 -22.32 -6.17 -4.35
C PHE A 675 -20.99 -5.45 -4.60
N ARG A 676 -20.28 -5.06 -3.55
CA ARG A 676 -19.08 -4.21 -3.63
C ARG A 676 -17.80 -5.02 -3.39
N PHE A 677 -17.23 -5.60 -4.44
CA PHE A 677 -15.93 -6.28 -4.33
C PHE A 677 -14.80 -5.32 -3.95
N GLU A 678 -14.90 -4.05 -4.36
CA GLU A 678 -13.90 -3.03 -4.07
C GLU A 678 -13.60 -2.87 -2.58
N GLU A 679 -14.58 -3.00 -1.68
CA GLU A 679 -14.38 -2.84 -0.24
C GLU A 679 -13.43 -3.93 0.31
N GLN A 680 -13.59 -5.17 -0.14
CA GLN A 680 -12.73 -6.29 0.28
C GLN A 680 -11.29 -6.10 -0.21
N PHE A 681 -11.12 -5.81 -1.49
CA PHE A 681 -9.78 -5.68 -2.07
C PHE A 681 -9.08 -4.40 -1.63
N ARG A 682 -9.81 -3.33 -1.28
CA ARG A 682 -9.21 -2.15 -0.63
C ARG A 682 -8.83 -2.40 0.82
N ALA A 683 -9.58 -3.24 1.53
CA ALA A 683 -9.16 -3.70 2.85
C ALA A 683 -7.91 -4.58 2.80
N LEU A 684 -7.71 -5.32 1.70
CA LEU A 684 -6.48 -6.08 1.42
C LEU A 684 -5.33 -5.23 0.89
N THR A 685 -5.64 -4.18 0.12
CA THR A 685 -4.68 -3.38 -0.64
C THR A 685 -4.96 -1.91 -0.37
N ASN A 686 -4.00 -1.16 0.17
CA ASN A 686 -4.14 0.28 0.48
C ASN A 686 -4.34 1.17 -0.78
N PHE A 687 -4.77 0.58 -1.91
CA PHE A 687 -4.99 1.23 -3.18
C PHE A 687 -6.33 1.99 -3.21
N THR A 688 -6.33 3.08 -3.98
CA THR A 688 -7.58 3.71 -4.40
C THR A 688 -8.28 2.85 -5.44
N ARG A 689 -9.57 3.07 -5.71
CA ARG A 689 -10.35 2.21 -6.64
C ARG A 689 -9.80 2.17 -8.07
N HIS A 690 -9.33 3.31 -8.58
CA HIS A 690 -8.75 3.35 -9.92
C HIS A 690 -7.47 2.52 -9.99
N ARG A 691 -6.60 2.68 -8.99
CA ARG A 691 -5.37 1.89 -8.89
C ARG A 691 -5.62 0.42 -8.63
N LEU A 692 -6.61 0.10 -7.80
CA LEU A 692 -7.03 -1.27 -7.60
C LEU A 692 -7.39 -1.91 -8.94
N THR A 693 -8.11 -1.20 -9.80
CA THR A 693 -8.47 -1.68 -11.15
C THR A 693 -7.23 -1.87 -12.03
N GLU A 694 -6.32 -0.88 -12.07
CA GLU A 694 -5.07 -0.96 -12.84
C GLU A 694 -4.13 -2.08 -12.36
N HIS A 695 -3.93 -2.19 -11.04
CA HIS A 695 -3.12 -3.24 -10.43
C HIS A 695 -3.74 -4.61 -10.66
N MET A 696 -5.07 -4.75 -10.52
CA MET A 696 -5.76 -6.01 -10.77
C MET A 696 -5.66 -6.42 -12.24
N GLU A 697 -5.78 -5.47 -13.18
CA GLU A 697 -5.53 -5.70 -14.61
C GLU A 697 -4.12 -6.23 -14.87
N ARG A 698 -3.12 -5.74 -14.12
CA ARG A 698 -1.71 -6.17 -14.17
C ARG A 698 -1.35 -7.29 -13.17
N ASP A 699 -2.32 -8.00 -12.61
CA ASP A 699 -2.11 -9.12 -11.68
C ASP A 699 -1.31 -8.76 -10.41
N PHE A 700 -1.66 -7.61 -9.82
CA PHE A 700 -1.13 -7.07 -8.56
C PHE A 700 0.41 -7.07 -8.51
N PRO A 701 1.09 -6.22 -9.30
CA PRO A 701 2.55 -6.22 -9.42
C PRO A 701 3.27 -5.81 -8.12
N GLN A 702 2.59 -5.05 -7.26
CA GLN A 702 3.08 -4.55 -5.98
C GLN A 702 2.13 -5.02 -4.86
N LEU A 703 2.66 -5.79 -3.91
CA LEU A 703 2.01 -6.29 -2.70
C LEU A 703 3.07 -6.39 -1.59
N PRO A 704 2.68 -6.43 -0.30
CA PRO A 704 3.63 -6.63 0.79
C PRO A 704 4.39 -7.94 0.60
N SER A 705 5.61 -7.95 1.13
CA SER A 705 6.52 -9.08 1.07
C SER A 705 5.81 -10.40 1.38
N GLY A 706 5.88 -11.35 0.43
CA GLY A 706 5.26 -12.67 0.55
C GLY A 706 3.77 -12.82 0.40
N CYS A 707 3.04 -11.73 0.17
CA CYS A 707 1.63 -11.78 -0.14
C CYS A 707 1.40 -12.00 -1.64
N GLN A 708 0.34 -12.71 -1.99
CA GLN A 708 -0.04 -12.92 -3.39
C GLN A 708 -1.56 -12.89 -3.53
N ILE A 709 -2.05 -12.23 -4.57
CA ILE A 709 -3.45 -12.29 -4.99
C ILE A 709 -3.48 -12.86 -6.41
N ILE A 710 -4.07 -14.05 -6.56
CA ILE A 710 -4.27 -14.73 -7.84
C ILE A 710 -5.77 -14.85 -8.08
N LEU A 711 -6.25 -14.24 -9.16
CA LEU A 711 -7.63 -14.34 -9.58
C LEU A 711 -7.69 -15.14 -10.87
N ASP A 712 -8.56 -16.15 -10.94
CA ASP A 712 -8.78 -16.82 -12.22
C ASP A 712 -9.40 -15.84 -13.25
N ARG A 713 -9.26 -16.17 -14.54
CA ARG A 713 -9.67 -15.27 -15.63
C ARG A 713 -11.11 -14.77 -15.48
N LYS A 714 -12.05 -15.66 -15.13
CA LYS A 714 -13.47 -15.33 -15.00
C LYS A 714 -13.75 -14.48 -13.75
N SER A 715 -13.10 -14.77 -12.63
CA SER A 715 -13.22 -14.01 -11.39
C SER A 715 -12.65 -12.61 -11.56
N LYS A 716 -11.47 -12.50 -12.18
CA LYS A 716 -10.85 -11.23 -12.54
C LYS A 716 -11.77 -10.38 -13.42
N GLU A 717 -12.30 -10.95 -14.50
CA GLU A 717 -13.28 -10.27 -15.37
C GLU A 717 -14.51 -9.79 -14.59
N ARG A 718 -15.14 -10.66 -13.78
CA ARG A 718 -16.32 -10.31 -12.98
C ARG A 718 -16.07 -9.21 -11.96
N ILE A 719 -14.95 -9.28 -11.24
CA ILE A 719 -14.60 -8.28 -10.24
C ILE A 719 -14.29 -6.95 -10.94
N LEU A 720 -13.49 -6.97 -12.01
CA LEU A 720 -13.18 -5.76 -12.78
C LEU A 720 -14.43 -5.12 -13.36
N ASP A 721 -15.34 -5.90 -13.94
CA ASP A 721 -16.59 -5.38 -14.50
C ASP A 721 -17.50 -4.79 -13.42
N ASN A 722 -17.58 -5.43 -12.25
CA ASN A 722 -18.31 -4.90 -11.09
C ASN A 722 -17.72 -3.55 -10.65
N ILE A 723 -16.41 -3.49 -10.39
CA ILE A 723 -15.71 -2.27 -9.97
C ILE A 723 -15.84 -1.17 -11.03
N ARG A 724 -15.59 -1.48 -12.31
CA ARG A 724 -15.72 -0.52 -13.43
C ARG A 724 -17.15 -0.02 -13.58
N SER A 725 -18.15 -0.88 -13.38
CA SER A 725 -19.56 -0.47 -13.42
C SER A 725 -19.93 0.50 -12.29
N GLN A 726 -19.23 0.44 -11.15
CA GLN A 726 -19.35 1.37 -10.04
C GLN A 726 -18.51 2.65 -10.24
N ILE A 727 -17.40 2.57 -11.00
CA ILE A 727 -16.55 3.73 -11.32
C ILE A 727 -17.15 4.60 -12.43
N ASN A 728 -17.66 3.98 -13.50
CA ASN A 728 -18.12 4.65 -14.73
C ASN A 728 -19.63 4.96 -14.71
N VAL A 729 -20.18 5.29 -13.54
CA VAL A 729 -21.60 5.66 -13.44
C VAL A 729 -21.78 7.01 -14.11
N ASN A 730 -22.56 7.04 -15.18
CA ASN A 730 -22.81 8.29 -15.88
C ASN A 730 -23.83 9.15 -15.08
N VAL A 731 -23.85 10.45 -15.37
CA VAL A 731 -24.72 11.41 -14.66
C VAL A 731 -26.21 11.04 -14.75
N ARG A 732 -26.65 10.31 -15.80
CA ARG A 732 -28.06 9.87 -15.91
C ARG A 732 -28.37 8.76 -14.91
N GLN A 733 -27.48 7.78 -14.76
CA GLN A 733 -27.61 6.70 -13.78
C GLN A 733 -27.55 7.24 -12.35
N LEU A 734 -26.62 8.14 -12.05
CA LEU A 734 -26.56 8.81 -10.75
C LEU A 734 -27.86 9.58 -10.47
N ALA A 735 -28.41 10.29 -11.46
CA ALA A 735 -29.68 11.01 -11.27
C ALA A 735 -30.88 10.08 -11.04
N GLN A 736 -30.91 8.91 -11.71
CA GLN A 736 -31.95 7.89 -11.48
C GLN A 736 -31.83 7.28 -10.08
N GLU A 737 -30.62 7.03 -9.62
CA GLU A 737 -30.34 6.54 -8.27
C GLU A 737 -30.76 7.58 -7.23
N VAL A 738 -30.34 8.84 -7.38
CA VAL A 738 -30.76 9.97 -6.52
C VAL A 738 -32.28 10.10 -6.51
N ALA A 739 -32.95 9.95 -7.64
CA ALA A 739 -34.42 9.97 -7.70
C ALA A 739 -35.05 8.76 -6.99
N ALA A 740 -34.40 7.60 -6.99
CA ALA A 740 -34.89 6.39 -6.32
C ALA A 740 -34.75 6.48 -4.79
N TYR A 741 -33.67 7.06 -4.28
CA TYR A 741 -33.51 7.36 -2.84
C TYR A 741 -34.41 8.52 -2.40
N ALA A 742 -34.65 9.49 -3.29
CA ALA A 742 -35.46 10.69 -3.03
C ALA A 742 -34.95 11.54 -1.85
N GLU A 743 -33.64 11.52 -1.60
CA GLU A 743 -32.97 12.23 -0.52
C GLU A 743 -32.20 13.46 -1.06
N PRO A 744 -32.64 14.71 -0.78
CA PRO A 744 -31.99 15.91 -1.29
C PRO A 744 -30.76 16.36 -0.50
N ARG A 745 -30.53 15.86 0.72
CA ARG A 745 -29.34 16.17 1.51
C ARG A 745 -28.17 15.28 1.09
N LEU A 746 -27.03 15.90 0.79
CA LEU A 746 -25.84 15.21 0.32
C LEU A 746 -25.33 14.16 1.31
N ASP A 747 -25.25 14.53 2.61
CA ASP A 747 -24.74 13.64 3.67
C ASP A 747 -25.61 12.39 3.85
N ALA A 748 -26.94 12.58 3.82
CA ALA A 748 -27.90 11.50 3.97
C ALA A 748 -27.90 10.58 2.75
N TYR A 749 -27.85 11.14 1.55
CA TYR A 749 -27.74 10.36 0.30
C TYR A 749 -26.46 9.50 0.29
N LEU A 750 -25.29 10.10 0.57
CA LEU A 750 -24.02 9.36 0.57
C LEU A 750 -24.03 8.21 1.58
N ARG A 751 -24.65 8.42 2.75
CA ARG A 751 -24.81 7.42 3.81
C ARG A 751 -25.70 6.25 3.36
N GLU A 752 -26.84 6.53 2.76
CA GLU A 752 -27.80 5.50 2.32
C GLU A 752 -27.29 4.73 1.09
N SER A 753 -26.71 5.45 0.13
CA SER A 753 -26.17 4.87 -1.11
C SER A 753 -24.81 4.21 -0.92
N ARG A 754 -24.13 4.47 0.21
CA ARG A 754 -22.74 4.07 0.50
C ARG A 754 -21.72 4.54 -0.54
N ARG A 755 -22.02 5.62 -1.26
CA ARG A 755 -21.12 6.18 -2.27
C ARG A 755 -20.09 7.09 -1.62
N GLU A 756 -18.93 7.22 -2.25
CA GLU A 756 -17.94 8.22 -1.83
C GLU A 756 -18.26 9.59 -2.45
N LEU A 757 -18.05 10.66 -1.69
CA LEU A 757 -18.30 12.04 -2.14
C LEU A 757 -17.69 12.33 -3.52
N LYS A 758 -16.42 11.97 -3.73
CA LYS A 758 -15.70 12.21 -4.98
C LYS A 758 -16.35 11.57 -6.22
N GLU A 759 -17.14 10.50 -6.07
CA GLU A 759 -17.84 9.86 -7.19
C GLU A 759 -18.86 10.80 -7.84
N LEU A 760 -19.50 11.67 -7.05
CA LEU A 760 -20.53 12.59 -7.54
C LEU A 760 -19.95 13.71 -8.41
N TYR A 761 -18.66 14.00 -8.25
CA TYR A 761 -17.95 15.11 -8.87
C TYR A 761 -17.08 14.71 -10.07
N ARG A 762 -17.16 13.46 -10.53
CA ARG A 762 -16.49 13.02 -11.76
C ARG A 762 -17.06 13.70 -13.00
N ALA A 763 -16.21 13.86 -14.02
CA ALA A 763 -16.60 14.40 -15.33
C ALA A 763 -17.32 15.77 -15.26
N ASN A 764 -16.89 16.64 -14.33
CA ASN A 764 -17.47 17.97 -14.09
C ASN A 764 -18.96 17.96 -13.67
N ASN A 765 -19.40 16.88 -13.01
CA ASN A 765 -20.73 16.79 -12.42
C ASN A 765 -20.79 17.47 -11.03
N SER A 766 -21.99 17.70 -10.52
CA SER A 766 -22.23 18.30 -9.20
C SER A 766 -23.50 17.75 -8.56
N TRP A 767 -23.63 17.89 -7.23
CA TRP A 767 -24.83 17.50 -6.48
C TRP A 767 -26.08 18.25 -6.95
N THR A 768 -26.00 19.56 -7.14
CA THR A 768 -27.09 20.40 -7.66
C THR A 768 -27.56 19.94 -9.05
N VAL A 769 -26.63 19.57 -9.94
CA VAL A 769 -26.98 19.02 -11.26
C VAL A 769 -27.73 17.70 -11.13
N LEU A 770 -27.32 16.83 -10.21
CA LEU A 770 -28.00 15.56 -9.92
C LEU A 770 -29.42 15.79 -9.37
N LEU A 771 -29.58 16.70 -8.41
CA LEU A 771 -30.89 17.04 -7.84
C LEU A 771 -31.87 17.59 -8.87
N ARG A 772 -31.42 18.48 -9.77
CA ARG A 772 -32.27 18.99 -10.85
C ARG A 772 -32.67 17.89 -11.83
N ARG A 773 -31.75 16.98 -12.18
CA ARG A 773 -32.06 15.84 -13.07
C ARG A 773 -32.96 14.80 -12.42
N ALA A 774 -32.88 14.66 -11.10
CA ALA A 774 -33.75 13.80 -10.30
C ALA A 774 -35.12 14.43 -10.00
N ASN A 775 -35.37 15.67 -10.43
CA ASN A 775 -36.56 16.47 -10.09
C ASN A 775 -36.73 16.74 -8.58
N LEU A 776 -35.64 16.73 -7.82
CA LEU A 776 -35.64 17.07 -6.38
C LEU A 776 -35.32 18.54 -6.11
N LEU A 777 -34.79 19.26 -7.11
CA LEU A 777 -34.59 20.71 -7.06
C LEU A 777 -35.30 21.38 -8.24
N THR A 778 -36.18 22.34 -7.94
CA THR A 778 -36.99 23.07 -8.92
C THR A 778 -36.50 24.51 -9.11
N GLY A 779 -36.45 24.99 -10.34
CA GLY A 779 -36.06 26.37 -10.69
C GLY A 779 -34.99 26.43 -11.77
N GLU A 780 -34.98 27.51 -12.57
CA GLU A 780 -33.93 27.72 -13.57
C GLU A 780 -32.60 28.11 -12.91
N PRO A 781 -31.45 27.61 -13.41
CA PRO A 781 -30.15 27.98 -12.89
C PRO A 781 -29.86 29.47 -13.16
N PRO A 782 -29.42 30.25 -12.15
CA PRO A 782 -28.99 31.62 -12.37
C PRO A 782 -27.75 31.69 -13.28
N GLU A 783 -27.52 32.87 -13.88
CA GLU A 783 -26.37 33.09 -14.76
C GLU A 783 -25.05 32.81 -14.01
N GLY A 784 -24.11 32.12 -14.67
CA GLY A 784 -22.80 31.79 -14.09
C GLY A 784 -22.75 30.55 -13.19
N GLU A 785 -23.90 30.00 -12.75
CA GLU A 785 -23.94 28.86 -11.82
C GLU A 785 -23.21 27.62 -12.35
N ALA A 786 -23.42 27.30 -13.64
CA ALA A 786 -22.81 26.14 -14.27
C ALA A 786 -21.26 26.19 -14.27
N ALA A 787 -20.65 27.38 -14.25
CA ALA A 787 -19.20 27.52 -14.15
C ALA A 787 -18.73 27.28 -12.71
N LEU A 788 -19.47 27.78 -11.71
CA LEU A 788 -19.19 27.59 -10.29
C LEU A 788 -19.36 26.13 -9.86
N LEU A 789 -20.40 25.44 -10.31
CA LEU A 789 -20.65 24.03 -9.98
C LEU A 789 -19.50 23.11 -10.41
N LYS A 790 -18.80 23.42 -11.52
CA LYS A 790 -17.60 22.67 -11.95
C LYS A 790 -16.42 22.83 -10.99
N ARG A 791 -16.43 23.87 -10.14
CA ARG A 791 -15.37 24.18 -9.19
C ARG A 791 -15.58 23.55 -7.82
N VAL A 792 -16.75 23.00 -7.51
CA VAL A 792 -17.01 22.33 -6.23
C VAL A 792 -16.02 21.18 -5.99
N SER A 793 -15.60 20.48 -7.04
CA SER A 793 -14.58 19.41 -6.97
C SER A 793 -13.23 19.90 -6.43
N ALA A 794 -12.92 21.19 -6.52
CA ALA A 794 -11.70 21.79 -5.98
C ALA A 794 -11.74 21.97 -4.45
N PHE A 795 -12.85 21.65 -3.79
CA PHE A 795 -13.01 21.76 -2.34
C PHE A 795 -13.10 20.40 -1.64
N LEU A 796 -12.95 19.29 -2.38
CA LEU A 796 -13.09 17.93 -1.83
C LEU A 796 -12.02 17.56 -0.80
N HIS A 797 -10.95 18.35 -0.69
CA HIS A 797 -9.87 18.16 0.30
C HIS A 797 -9.97 19.12 1.48
N VAL A 798 -10.93 20.04 1.49
CA VAL A 798 -11.06 21.08 2.51
C VAL A 798 -11.77 20.49 3.71
N GLY A 799 -11.02 20.19 4.76
CA GLY A 799 -11.52 19.51 5.96
C GLY A 799 -11.06 20.10 7.30
N ASP A 800 -10.20 21.13 7.29
CA ASP A 800 -9.75 21.75 8.54
C ASP A 800 -10.81 22.72 9.11
N PRO A 801 -11.02 22.75 10.45
CA PRO A 801 -12.12 23.48 11.07
C PRO A 801 -12.12 24.99 10.80
N GLN A 802 -10.94 25.62 10.81
CA GLN A 802 -10.82 27.07 10.66
C GLN A 802 -11.19 27.52 9.23
N ARG A 803 -10.63 26.86 8.21
CA ARG A 803 -10.95 27.15 6.80
C ARG A 803 -12.41 26.81 6.48
N VAL A 804 -12.93 25.68 6.96
CA VAL A 804 -14.33 25.29 6.77
C VAL A 804 -15.28 26.34 7.37
N ASN A 805 -15.01 26.81 8.59
CA ASN A 805 -15.80 27.87 9.22
C ASN A 805 -15.72 29.19 8.44
N ALA A 806 -14.52 29.63 8.07
CA ALA A 806 -14.33 30.87 7.32
C ALA A 806 -15.02 30.82 5.94
N TYR A 807 -14.88 29.72 5.21
CA TYR A 807 -15.56 29.52 3.92
C TYR A 807 -17.08 29.46 4.12
N GLY A 808 -17.54 28.71 5.12
CA GLY A 808 -18.95 28.63 5.48
C GLY A 808 -19.56 29.99 5.79
N ARG A 809 -18.85 30.86 6.52
CA ARG A 809 -19.29 32.22 6.84
C ARG A 809 -19.43 33.09 5.60
N MET A 810 -18.55 32.93 4.61
CA MET A 810 -18.63 33.65 3.33
C MET A 810 -19.72 33.11 2.38
N LEU A 811 -20.18 31.87 2.59
CA LEU A 811 -21.26 31.25 1.82
C LEU A 811 -22.65 31.45 2.43
N ALA A 812 -22.73 31.94 3.67
CA ALA A 812 -23.98 32.20 4.35
C ALA A 812 -24.82 33.31 3.67
N ASP A 813 -26.13 33.32 3.92
CA ASP A 813 -27.02 34.36 3.38
C ASP A 813 -26.69 35.75 3.96
N ASP A 814 -26.26 35.80 5.21
CA ASP A 814 -25.83 37.01 5.94
C ASP A 814 -24.30 37.24 5.87
N ALA A 815 -23.64 36.72 4.82
CA ALA A 815 -22.18 36.83 4.68
C ALA A 815 -21.69 38.29 4.78
N PRO A 816 -20.66 38.54 5.61
CA PRO A 816 -20.06 39.87 5.76
C PRO A 816 -19.38 40.32 4.47
N GLY A 817 -19.25 41.64 4.29
CA GLY A 817 -18.46 42.18 3.18
C GLY A 817 -16.97 41.93 3.38
N TYR A 818 -16.22 41.71 2.30
CA TYR A 818 -14.77 41.42 2.36
C TYR A 818 -13.99 42.45 3.19
N ASP A 819 -14.28 43.75 3.00
CA ASP A 819 -13.57 44.84 3.70
C ASP A 819 -13.90 44.93 5.19
N SER A 820 -14.95 44.24 5.65
CA SER A 820 -15.34 44.18 7.07
C SER A 820 -14.68 43.03 7.83
N LEU A 821 -13.99 42.12 7.12
CA LEU A 821 -13.26 41.02 7.71
C LEU A 821 -11.95 41.50 8.34
N ASP A 822 -11.52 40.82 9.39
CA ASP A 822 -10.18 40.99 9.96
C ASP A 822 -9.10 40.42 8.99
N PRO A 823 -7.81 40.69 9.20
CA PRO A 823 -6.76 40.26 8.28
C PRO A 823 -6.73 38.75 8.02
N SER A 824 -7.05 37.94 9.03
CA SER A 824 -7.15 36.48 8.91
C SER A 824 -8.36 36.07 8.06
N GLY A 825 -9.54 36.64 8.32
CA GLY A 825 -10.74 36.42 7.52
C GLY A 825 -10.57 36.84 6.07
N GLN A 826 -9.88 37.95 5.80
CA GLN A 826 -9.53 38.37 4.45
C GLN A 826 -8.61 37.35 3.76
N ALA A 827 -7.65 36.75 4.48
CA ALA A 827 -6.75 35.75 3.92
C ALA A 827 -7.51 34.48 3.50
N TYR A 828 -8.38 33.96 4.36
CA TYR A 828 -9.27 32.84 4.01
C TYR A 828 -10.22 33.21 2.86
N ALA A 829 -10.77 34.42 2.85
CA ALA A 829 -11.62 34.87 1.74
C ALA A 829 -10.85 34.89 0.41
N ARG A 830 -9.58 35.32 0.38
CA ARG A 830 -8.76 35.25 -0.85
C ARG A 830 -8.55 33.82 -1.33
N MET A 831 -8.32 32.87 -0.42
CA MET A 831 -8.20 31.43 -0.77
C MET A 831 -9.50 30.89 -1.37
N LEU A 832 -10.65 31.19 -0.76
CA LEU A 832 -11.97 30.81 -1.31
C LEU A 832 -12.18 31.40 -2.70
N PHE A 833 -11.90 32.70 -2.86
CA PHE A 833 -12.06 33.42 -4.11
C PHE A 833 -11.27 32.77 -5.26
N PHE A 834 -9.97 32.52 -5.07
CA PHE A 834 -9.14 31.93 -6.13
C PHE A 834 -9.44 30.44 -6.37
N SER A 835 -9.97 29.73 -5.37
CA SER A 835 -10.46 28.36 -5.56
C SER A 835 -11.68 28.32 -6.50
N LEU A 836 -12.56 29.32 -6.39
CA LEU A 836 -13.70 29.53 -7.30
C LEU A 836 -13.27 30.08 -8.66
N TRP A 837 -12.35 31.04 -8.68
CA TRP A 837 -11.87 31.71 -9.89
C TRP A 837 -10.34 31.74 -9.97
N PRO A 838 -9.71 30.65 -10.48
CA PRO A 838 -8.24 30.54 -10.51
C PRO A 838 -7.50 31.59 -11.34
N LEU A 839 -8.23 32.25 -12.27
CA LEU A 839 -7.75 33.33 -13.13
C LEU A 839 -8.31 34.70 -12.72
N GLY A 840 -8.89 34.82 -11.52
CA GLY A 840 -9.43 36.07 -10.98
C GLY A 840 -10.87 36.41 -11.40
N GLY A 841 -11.47 35.65 -12.32
CA GLY A 841 -12.91 35.73 -12.63
C GLY A 841 -13.35 36.99 -13.40
N GLY A 842 -12.43 37.89 -13.74
CA GLY A 842 -12.72 39.15 -14.43
C GLY A 842 -13.24 40.28 -13.52
N PHE A 843 -13.19 40.10 -12.20
CA PHE A 843 -13.61 41.09 -11.23
C PHE A 843 -12.53 42.16 -11.01
N SER A 844 -12.95 43.38 -10.63
CA SER A 844 -12.02 44.47 -10.30
C SER A 844 -11.53 44.42 -8.85
N ASN A 845 -12.29 43.80 -7.95
CA ASN A 845 -11.94 43.59 -6.55
C ASN A 845 -12.63 42.33 -6.01
N TYR A 846 -12.29 41.92 -4.78
CA TYR A 846 -12.86 40.72 -4.14
C TYR A 846 -14.34 40.87 -3.79
N ALA A 847 -14.78 42.06 -3.37
CA ALA A 847 -16.15 42.32 -2.95
C ALA A 847 -17.15 42.07 -4.09
N ASP A 848 -16.84 42.51 -5.31
CA ASP A 848 -17.67 42.28 -6.50
C ASP A 848 -17.86 40.79 -6.80
N GLY A 849 -16.80 39.98 -6.65
CA GLY A 849 -16.89 38.54 -6.84
C GLY A 849 -17.73 37.87 -5.77
N PHE A 850 -17.58 38.24 -4.50
CA PHE A 850 -18.43 37.71 -3.42
C PHE A 850 -19.89 38.14 -3.55
N GLU A 851 -20.15 39.35 -4.03
CA GLU A 851 -21.52 39.82 -4.31
C GLU A 851 -22.18 38.97 -5.40
N SER A 852 -21.42 38.59 -6.43
CA SER A 852 -21.92 37.68 -7.48
C SER A 852 -22.35 36.29 -6.95
N LEU A 853 -21.81 35.84 -5.81
CA LEU A 853 -22.21 34.58 -5.18
C LEU A 853 -23.55 34.66 -4.45
N ARG A 854 -24.01 35.86 -4.04
CA ARG A 854 -25.24 35.99 -3.24
C ARG A 854 -26.47 35.42 -3.95
N GLN A 855 -26.51 35.52 -5.28
CA GLN A 855 -27.60 35.01 -6.12
C GLN A 855 -27.52 33.50 -6.37
N GLN A 856 -26.42 32.85 -6.02
CA GLN A 856 -26.10 31.45 -6.35
C GLN A 856 -26.51 30.50 -5.20
N SER A 857 -27.77 30.56 -4.76
CA SER A 857 -28.24 29.87 -3.54
C SER A 857 -28.01 28.35 -3.57
N ALA A 858 -28.32 27.68 -4.68
CA ALA A 858 -28.14 26.23 -4.81
C ALA A 858 -26.65 25.83 -4.79
N PHE A 859 -25.79 26.57 -5.50
CA PHE A 859 -24.34 26.37 -5.46
C PHE A 859 -23.77 26.56 -4.04
N ARG A 860 -24.16 27.64 -3.33
CA ARG A 860 -23.70 27.88 -1.95
C ARG A 860 -24.14 26.75 -1.02
N SER A 861 -25.39 26.31 -1.13
CA SER A 861 -25.91 25.17 -0.36
C SER A 861 -25.15 23.88 -0.63
N GLU A 862 -24.84 23.58 -1.89
CA GLU A 862 -24.02 22.42 -2.27
C GLU A 862 -22.61 22.51 -1.67
N LEU A 863 -21.93 23.66 -1.85
CA LEU A 863 -20.57 23.82 -1.35
C LEU A 863 -20.52 23.76 0.19
N SER A 864 -21.49 24.34 0.90
CA SER A 864 -21.59 24.22 2.35
C SER A 864 -21.79 22.78 2.81
N GLN A 865 -22.59 21.97 2.09
CA GLN A 865 -22.77 20.55 2.40
C GLN A 865 -21.48 19.74 2.16
N VAL A 866 -20.72 20.05 1.09
CA VAL A 866 -19.42 19.43 0.82
C VAL A 866 -18.41 19.74 1.92
N LEU A 867 -18.31 21.00 2.33
CA LEU A 867 -17.40 21.41 3.40
C LEU A 867 -17.76 20.78 4.75
N ALA A 868 -19.05 20.72 5.09
CA ALA A 868 -19.53 20.06 6.31
C ALA A 868 -19.23 18.56 6.28
N TYR A 869 -19.49 17.88 5.15
CA TYR A 869 -19.17 16.46 4.99
C TYR A 869 -17.68 16.19 5.16
N ASN A 870 -16.81 16.99 4.52
CA ASN A 870 -15.36 16.80 4.63
C ASN A 870 -14.85 17.02 6.05
N LEU A 871 -15.36 18.03 6.77
CA LEU A 871 -14.99 18.27 8.16
C LEU A 871 -15.33 17.07 9.06
N GLU A 872 -16.48 16.42 8.84
CA GLU A 872 -16.87 15.21 9.57
C GLU A 872 -16.02 13.97 9.23
N HIS A 873 -15.37 13.96 8.05
CA HIS A 873 -14.62 12.81 7.52
C HIS A 873 -13.13 13.13 7.27
N THR A 874 -12.57 14.09 8.01
CA THR A 874 -11.15 14.46 7.87
C THR A 874 -10.25 13.48 8.61
N ASP A 875 -9.30 12.90 7.89
CA ASP A 875 -8.40 11.85 8.42
C ASP A 875 -7.15 12.40 9.14
N HIS A 876 -6.88 13.71 9.07
CA HIS A 876 -5.68 14.35 9.61
C HIS A 876 -6.01 15.54 10.52
N TYR A 877 -5.42 15.58 11.71
CA TYR A 877 -5.58 16.73 12.62
C TYR A 877 -4.72 17.92 12.16
N PRO A 878 -5.32 19.09 11.84
CA PRO A 878 -4.57 20.26 11.41
C PRO A 878 -3.86 20.93 12.59
N ILE A 879 -2.55 21.11 12.51
CA ILE A 879 -1.75 21.77 13.54
C ILE A 879 -1.47 23.22 13.11
N PRO A 880 -1.87 24.25 13.89
CA PRO A 880 -1.61 25.65 13.53
C PRO A 880 -0.11 25.95 13.39
N LEU A 881 0.25 26.78 12.42
CA LEU A 881 1.59 27.36 12.36
C LEU A 881 1.80 28.31 13.56
N LEU A 882 3.05 28.38 14.05
CA LEU A 882 3.44 29.22 15.17
C LEU A 882 4.52 30.23 14.74
N GLY A 883 4.82 31.21 15.59
CA GLY A 883 5.87 32.22 15.34
C GLY A 883 5.51 33.18 14.20
N GLU A 884 6.51 33.50 13.35
CA GLU A 884 6.38 34.43 12.20
C GLU A 884 5.32 33.99 11.18
N HIS A 885 4.97 32.70 11.16
CA HIS A 885 3.94 32.14 10.27
C HIS A 885 2.56 31.99 10.93
N GLY A 886 2.41 32.32 12.21
CA GLY A 886 1.15 32.11 12.95
C GLY A 886 -0.04 32.93 12.43
N GLY A 887 0.21 33.97 11.64
CA GLY A 887 -0.83 34.74 10.97
C GLY A 887 -1.28 34.18 9.61
N LEU A 888 -0.62 33.15 9.08
CA LEU A 888 -0.97 32.57 7.79
C LEU A 888 -2.20 31.64 7.93
N PRO A 889 -3.12 31.63 6.96
CA PRO A 889 -4.28 30.73 6.96
C PRO A 889 -3.89 29.31 6.50
N LEU A 890 -2.83 28.77 7.12
CA LEU A 890 -2.27 27.45 6.84
C LEU A 890 -2.03 26.70 8.16
N ALA A 891 -2.32 25.42 8.11
CA ALA A 891 -2.10 24.45 9.17
C ALA A 891 -1.30 23.27 8.61
N ILE A 892 -0.36 22.79 9.41
CA ILE A 892 0.43 21.60 9.16
C ILE A 892 -0.51 20.38 9.14
N HIS A 893 -0.20 19.41 8.28
CA HIS A 893 -0.97 18.20 7.96
C HIS A 893 -2.32 18.44 7.27
N ALA A 894 -2.69 19.69 7.00
CA ALA A 894 -3.81 19.98 6.12
C ALA A 894 -3.36 20.01 4.64
N SER A 895 -4.31 19.68 3.76
CA SER A 895 -4.11 19.67 2.31
C SER A 895 -4.58 20.97 1.68
N TYR A 896 -3.82 21.46 0.70
CA TYR A 896 -4.07 22.71 -0.01
C TYR A 896 -3.84 22.56 -1.51
N SER A 897 -4.74 23.15 -2.28
CA SER A 897 -4.50 23.37 -3.71
C SER A 897 -3.55 24.55 -3.91
N ARG A 898 -3.01 24.66 -5.13
CA ARG A 898 -2.21 25.82 -5.53
C ARG A 898 -3.00 27.13 -5.43
N GLU A 899 -4.30 27.08 -5.73
CA GLU A 899 -5.26 28.17 -5.62
C GLU A 899 -5.49 28.62 -4.16
N GLU A 900 -5.02 27.85 -3.18
CA GLU A 900 -5.09 28.19 -1.76
C GLU A 900 -3.71 28.55 -1.18
N ILE A 901 -2.66 27.82 -1.56
CA ILE A 901 -1.29 28.07 -1.10
C ILE A 901 -0.83 29.48 -1.48
N LEU A 902 -0.99 29.88 -2.75
CA LEU A 902 -0.44 31.15 -3.23
C LEU A 902 -1.14 32.37 -2.61
N PRO A 903 -2.48 32.43 -2.48
CA PRO A 903 -3.13 33.50 -1.75
C PRO A 903 -2.82 33.49 -0.25
N ALA A 904 -2.69 32.31 0.37
CA ALA A 904 -2.32 32.19 1.78
C ALA A 904 -0.94 32.80 2.06
N LEU A 905 0.02 32.61 1.15
CA LEU A 905 1.38 33.19 1.22
C LEU A 905 1.44 34.65 0.72
N GLY A 906 0.29 35.28 0.41
CA GLY A 906 0.23 36.65 -0.10
C GLY A 906 0.83 36.83 -1.49
N GLN A 907 0.94 35.77 -2.28
CA GLN A 907 1.55 35.79 -3.62
C GLN A 907 0.54 35.93 -4.76
N ALA A 908 -0.76 36.00 -4.46
CA ALA A 908 -1.83 36.10 -5.45
C ALA A 908 -2.82 37.20 -5.09
N GLU A 909 -3.14 38.05 -6.07
CA GLU A 909 -4.05 39.18 -5.92
C GLU A 909 -4.87 39.47 -7.19
N VAL A 910 -6.07 40.05 -7.03
CA VAL A 910 -6.89 40.47 -8.17
C VAL A 910 -6.22 41.64 -8.88
N GLY A 911 -6.02 41.52 -10.20
CA GLY A 911 -5.27 42.50 -11.00
C GLY A 911 -3.76 42.31 -11.00
N GLY A 912 -3.23 41.35 -10.23
CA GLY A 912 -1.81 40.99 -10.17
C GLY A 912 -1.55 39.55 -10.61
N PHE A 913 -0.66 38.86 -9.89
CA PHE A 913 -0.36 37.45 -10.17
C PHE A 913 -1.55 36.56 -9.76
N VAL A 914 -1.92 35.62 -10.63
CA VAL A 914 -3.02 34.68 -10.39
C VAL A 914 -2.52 33.23 -10.29
N PRO A 915 -3.08 32.40 -9.39
CA PRO A 915 -2.61 31.02 -9.17
C PRO A 915 -2.64 30.15 -10.42
N GLY A 916 -3.61 30.37 -11.32
CA GLY A 916 -3.77 29.65 -12.57
C GLY A 916 -2.49 29.51 -13.40
N ASN A 917 -1.61 30.52 -13.35
CA ASN A 917 -0.41 30.62 -14.17
C ASN A 917 0.85 30.00 -13.53
N PHE A 918 0.80 29.61 -12.26
CA PHE A 918 1.96 29.07 -11.55
C PHE A 918 2.29 27.65 -12.02
N ARG A 919 3.45 27.45 -12.64
CA ARG A 919 3.93 26.14 -13.14
C ARG A 919 5.21 25.64 -12.46
N GLU A 920 5.77 26.43 -11.55
CA GLU A 920 7.04 26.15 -10.89
C GLU A 920 6.83 25.25 -9.66
N GLY A 921 7.85 24.47 -9.27
CA GLY A 921 7.80 23.62 -8.07
C GLY A 921 8.24 24.32 -6.78
N VAL A 922 8.71 25.56 -6.86
CA VAL A 922 9.20 26.34 -5.72
C VAL A 922 8.76 27.80 -5.89
N LYS A 923 8.44 28.47 -4.78
CA LYS A 923 8.09 29.89 -4.76
C LYS A 923 8.77 30.62 -3.60
N TRP A 924 9.60 31.61 -3.92
CA TRP A 924 10.12 32.57 -2.94
C TRP A 924 9.09 33.66 -2.65
N CYS A 925 8.75 33.85 -1.37
CA CYS A 925 7.77 34.81 -0.89
C CYS A 925 8.47 35.93 -0.10
N GLU A 926 8.88 36.99 -0.80
CA GLU A 926 9.70 38.07 -0.24
C GLU A 926 9.04 38.78 0.96
N GLY A 927 7.72 38.98 0.92
CA GLY A 927 6.99 39.68 2.00
C GLY A 927 7.02 38.97 3.36
N ILE A 928 7.23 37.66 3.37
CA ILE A 928 7.32 36.83 4.60
C ILE A 928 8.67 36.08 4.68
N GLN A 929 9.64 36.45 3.84
CA GLN A 929 10.97 35.81 3.74
C GLN A 929 10.92 34.27 3.73
N THR A 930 9.99 33.67 2.98
CA THR A 930 9.74 32.21 3.03
C THR A 930 9.82 31.55 1.65
N ASP A 931 10.55 30.43 1.55
CA ASP A 931 10.52 29.53 0.40
C ASP A 931 9.46 28.44 0.60
N ALA A 932 8.51 28.34 -0.34
CA ALA A 932 7.53 27.25 -0.38
C ALA A 932 7.99 26.20 -1.40
N LEU A 933 8.24 24.96 -0.94
CA LEU A 933 8.70 23.85 -1.76
C LEU A 933 7.54 22.88 -2.03
N LEU A 934 7.09 22.77 -3.29
CA LEU A 934 5.95 21.96 -3.71
C LEU A 934 6.42 20.70 -4.45
N MET A 935 6.28 19.56 -3.79
CA MET A 935 6.92 18.29 -4.18
C MET A 935 5.89 17.26 -4.61
N THR A 936 6.26 16.40 -5.57
CA THR A 936 5.43 15.27 -6.02
C THR A 936 6.28 14.01 -6.01
N LEU A 937 5.95 13.07 -5.12
CA LEU A 937 6.75 11.86 -4.86
C LEU A 937 6.71 10.90 -6.06
N GLU A 938 5.52 10.49 -6.47
CA GLU A 938 5.32 9.60 -7.61
C GLU A 938 4.97 10.40 -8.88
N LYS A 939 5.87 10.34 -9.84
CA LYS A 939 5.70 10.93 -11.18
C LYS A 939 5.22 9.80 -12.11
N ASP A 940 3.99 9.91 -12.62
CA ASP A 940 3.27 8.90 -13.42
C ASP A 940 4.15 7.97 -14.30
N ASP A 941 3.81 6.68 -14.24
CA ASP A 941 4.52 5.49 -14.74
C ASP A 941 4.77 5.38 -16.25
N LYS A 942 4.27 6.30 -17.07
CA LYS A 942 4.30 6.08 -18.53
C LYS A 942 5.60 6.50 -19.21
N ASP A 943 6.40 7.39 -18.62
CA ASP A 943 7.46 8.07 -19.40
C ASP A 943 8.79 8.34 -18.66
N PHE A 944 9.07 7.72 -17.50
CA PHE A 944 10.31 7.98 -16.75
C PHE A 944 11.04 6.71 -16.31
N SER A 945 12.37 6.70 -16.47
CA SER A 945 13.20 5.56 -16.11
C SER A 945 13.22 5.35 -14.57
N PRO A 946 13.41 4.12 -14.08
CA PRO A 946 13.52 3.80 -12.64
C PRO A 946 14.58 4.65 -11.92
N GLN A 947 15.61 5.13 -12.63
CA GLN A 947 16.67 5.98 -12.08
C GLN A 947 16.18 7.41 -11.72
N THR A 948 15.01 7.82 -12.20
CA THR A 948 14.42 9.15 -11.93
C THR A 948 13.31 9.15 -10.89
N ARG A 949 12.93 7.97 -10.37
CA ARG A 949 11.79 7.79 -9.45
C ARG A 949 12.07 8.22 -8.01
N TYR A 950 13.33 8.30 -7.58
CA TYR A 950 13.72 8.44 -6.17
C TYR A 950 14.59 9.68 -5.91
N LYS A 951 14.04 10.88 -6.10
CA LYS A 951 14.75 12.15 -5.86
C LYS A 951 14.29 12.87 -4.59
N ASP A 952 13.01 12.72 -4.25
CA ASP A 952 12.37 13.37 -3.12
C ASP A 952 11.77 12.30 -2.21
N PHE A 953 12.21 12.21 -0.95
CA PHE A 953 11.78 11.16 -0.03
C PHE A 953 12.00 11.51 1.44
N ALA A 954 11.25 10.87 2.32
CA ALA A 954 11.47 10.93 3.75
C ALA A 954 12.55 9.93 4.19
N MET A 955 13.48 10.39 5.02
CA MET A 955 14.58 9.59 5.58
C MET A 955 14.24 9.02 6.97
N SER A 956 13.45 9.77 7.73
CA SER A 956 12.83 9.39 9.01
C SER A 956 11.52 10.17 9.19
N SER A 957 10.82 9.99 10.31
CA SER A 957 9.61 10.75 10.65
C SER A 957 9.85 12.27 10.68
N ASP A 958 11.08 12.72 10.90
CA ASP A 958 11.47 14.13 11.05
C ASP A 958 12.53 14.61 10.04
N HIS A 959 12.97 13.79 9.09
CA HIS A 959 13.95 14.18 8.06
C HIS A 959 13.45 13.91 6.65
N PHE A 960 13.63 14.89 5.77
CA PHE A 960 13.16 14.85 4.39
C PHE A 960 14.26 15.23 3.40
N HIS A 961 14.56 14.36 2.44
CA HIS A 961 15.45 14.64 1.33
C HIS A 961 14.68 15.27 0.16
N TRP A 962 15.15 16.41 -0.33
CA TRP A 962 14.59 17.15 -1.45
C TRP A 962 15.66 17.52 -2.48
N GLU A 963 15.38 17.29 -3.78
CA GLU A 963 16.26 17.72 -4.85
C GLU A 963 15.84 19.08 -5.44
N SER A 964 16.78 20.02 -5.52
CA SER A 964 16.56 21.33 -6.11
C SER A 964 16.39 21.29 -7.63
N GLN A 965 15.99 22.42 -8.23
CA GLN A 965 15.94 22.52 -9.69
C GLN A 965 17.34 22.29 -10.30
N ASN A 966 17.40 21.63 -11.46
CA ASN A 966 18.65 21.24 -12.14
C ASN A 966 19.73 22.34 -12.26
N GLN A 967 19.34 23.62 -12.26
CA GLN A 967 20.26 24.75 -12.40
C GLN A 967 20.68 25.39 -11.07
N THR A 968 20.04 25.04 -9.95
CA THR A 968 20.28 25.64 -8.64
C THR A 968 21.56 25.07 -8.02
N SER A 969 22.65 25.83 -8.05
CA SER A 969 23.93 25.48 -7.42
C SER A 969 24.03 25.84 -5.94
N ASP A 970 24.88 25.12 -5.21
CA ASP A 970 25.29 25.44 -3.83
C ASP A 970 25.88 26.86 -3.71
N SER A 971 26.55 27.33 -4.76
CA SER A 971 27.08 28.69 -4.87
C SER A 971 26.08 29.75 -5.35
N SER A 972 24.90 29.35 -5.83
CA SER A 972 23.90 30.29 -6.36
C SER A 972 23.24 31.11 -5.24
N PRO A 973 22.68 32.30 -5.52
CA PRO A 973 21.97 33.08 -4.50
C PRO A 973 20.85 32.29 -3.79
N THR A 974 20.14 31.43 -4.52
CA THR A 974 19.10 30.55 -4.00
C THR A 974 19.69 29.42 -3.15
N GLY A 975 20.73 28.73 -3.62
CA GLY A 975 21.39 27.67 -2.84
C GLY A 975 22.04 28.19 -1.55
N GLN A 976 22.62 29.39 -1.59
CA GLN A 976 23.13 30.08 -0.41
C GLN A 976 22.01 30.50 0.56
N ARG A 977 20.83 30.89 0.04
CA ARG A 977 19.66 31.17 0.89
C ARG A 977 19.18 29.92 1.61
N TYR A 978 19.12 28.76 0.94
CA TYR A 978 18.76 27.50 1.60
C TYR A 978 19.75 27.12 2.71
N GLN A 979 21.05 27.16 2.42
CA GLN A 979 22.10 26.79 3.39
C GLN A 979 22.13 27.71 4.63
N GLN A 980 21.99 29.02 4.41
CA GLN A 980 22.12 30.03 5.47
C GLN A 980 20.76 30.57 5.92
N HIS A 981 19.67 29.81 5.73
CA HIS A 981 18.33 30.37 5.87
C HIS A 981 18.09 30.93 7.29
N ARG A 982 18.59 30.24 8.33
CA ARG A 982 18.51 30.68 9.74
C ARG A 982 19.25 31.98 10.00
N GLU A 983 20.48 32.09 9.50
CA GLU A 983 21.32 33.29 9.67
C GLU A 983 20.73 34.49 8.93
N ARG A 984 20.07 34.24 7.80
CA ARG A 984 19.42 35.25 6.96
C ARG A 984 18.01 35.61 7.42
N GLY A 985 17.47 34.94 8.44
CA GLY A 985 16.09 35.13 8.90
C GLY A 985 15.03 34.73 7.86
N SER A 986 15.38 33.80 6.97
CA SER A 986 14.45 33.23 5.98
C SER A 986 13.98 31.83 6.40
N HIS A 987 12.77 31.48 5.99
CA HIS A 987 12.09 30.25 6.39
C HIS A 987 11.78 29.35 5.19
N VAL A 988 11.51 28.07 5.46
CA VAL A 988 11.19 27.08 4.43
C VAL A 988 9.95 26.29 4.85
N LEU A 989 8.96 26.18 3.97
CA LEU A 989 7.75 25.37 4.15
C LEU A 989 7.71 24.26 3.10
N LEU A 990 7.55 23.01 3.56
CA LEU A 990 7.51 21.84 2.69
C LEU A 990 6.07 21.40 2.44
N PHE A 991 5.72 21.25 1.16
CA PHE A 991 4.42 20.80 0.69
C PHE A 991 4.60 19.53 -0.14
N VAL A 992 4.00 18.43 0.28
CA VAL A 992 4.13 17.14 -0.41
C VAL A 992 2.80 16.67 -0.95
N ARG A 993 2.82 16.06 -2.13
CA ARG A 993 1.73 15.20 -2.60
C ARG A 993 2.31 13.92 -3.16
N ARG A 994 1.54 12.85 -3.07
CA ARG A 994 1.97 11.57 -3.59
C ARG A 994 1.92 11.54 -5.12
N TYR A 995 0.88 12.10 -5.74
CA TYR A 995 0.61 12.03 -7.18
C TYR A 995 0.28 13.39 -7.79
N LYS A 996 0.37 13.49 -9.13
CA LYS A 996 -0.06 14.71 -9.85
C LYS A 996 -1.58 14.86 -9.88
N LYS A 997 -2.32 13.76 -9.98
CA LYS A 997 -3.79 13.74 -10.19
C LYS A 997 -4.50 12.90 -9.13
N THR A 998 -5.72 13.31 -8.82
CA THR A 998 -6.70 12.57 -7.99
C THR A 998 -7.41 11.49 -8.82
N ASP A 999 -8.12 10.59 -8.16
CA ASP A 999 -8.95 9.53 -8.76
C ASP A 999 -10.07 10.05 -9.68
N ILE A 1000 -10.38 11.36 -9.63
CA ILE A 1000 -11.41 12.00 -10.45
C ILE A 1000 -10.82 12.84 -11.60
N GLY A 1001 -9.49 12.78 -11.78
CA GLY A 1001 -8.75 13.42 -12.88
C GLY A 1001 -8.29 14.86 -12.61
N GLY A 1002 -8.72 15.48 -11.50
CA GLY A 1002 -8.27 16.81 -11.07
C GLY A 1002 -6.88 16.78 -10.40
N PRO A 1003 -6.19 17.92 -10.23
CA PRO A 1003 -4.89 17.97 -9.56
C PRO A 1003 -5.01 17.52 -8.09
N GLN A 1004 -4.06 16.71 -7.60
CA GLN A 1004 -4.02 16.37 -6.18
C GLN A 1004 -3.50 17.57 -5.36
N PRO A 1005 -4.14 17.92 -4.23
CA PRO A 1005 -3.65 18.95 -3.33
C PRO A 1005 -2.34 18.51 -2.66
N TRP A 1006 -1.57 19.47 -2.18
CA TRP A 1006 -0.37 19.22 -1.38
C TRP A 1006 -0.69 19.33 0.10
N MET A 1007 -0.20 18.37 0.87
CA MET A 1007 -0.19 18.44 2.32
C MET A 1007 0.99 19.29 2.79
N LEU A 1008 0.75 20.23 3.71
CA LEU A 1008 1.80 20.98 4.38
C LEU A 1008 2.46 20.10 5.44
N LEU A 1009 3.74 19.77 5.27
CA LEU A 1009 4.55 19.07 6.28
C LEU A 1009 5.02 20.02 7.39
N GLY A 1010 5.08 21.31 7.08
CA GLY A 1010 5.41 22.37 8.02
C GLY A 1010 6.78 23.00 7.77
N PRO A 1011 7.26 23.80 8.75
CA PRO A 1011 8.55 24.45 8.69
C PRO A 1011 9.70 23.44 8.74
N ALA A 1012 10.75 23.72 7.98
CA ALA A 1012 11.95 22.88 7.93
C ALA A 1012 13.25 23.68 8.11
N GLU A 1013 14.26 23.00 8.64
CA GLU A 1013 15.61 23.53 8.85
C GLU A 1013 16.63 22.79 7.99
N TYR A 1014 17.54 23.54 7.37
CA TYR A 1014 18.63 22.97 6.58
C TYR A 1014 19.61 22.20 7.47
N GLU A 1015 19.98 20.99 7.05
CA GLU A 1015 20.98 20.17 7.75
C GLU A 1015 22.22 19.91 6.89
N SER A 1016 22.04 19.34 5.69
CA SER A 1016 23.15 19.03 4.78
C SER A 1016 22.69 19.01 3.33
N HIS A 1017 23.65 18.95 2.39
CA HIS A 1017 23.35 18.69 0.99
C HIS A 1017 24.46 17.89 0.30
N GLU A 1018 24.09 17.21 -0.78
CA GLU A 1018 24.99 16.57 -1.73
C GLU A 1018 24.76 17.08 -3.15
N GLY A 1019 25.82 17.12 -3.96
CA GLY A 1019 25.74 17.68 -5.31
C GLY A 1019 25.66 19.21 -5.33
N SER A 1020 25.63 19.77 -6.53
CA SER A 1020 25.52 21.22 -6.73
C SER A 1020 24.51 21.52 -7.82
N LYS A 1021 24.55 20.87 -8.99
CA LYS A 1021 23.57 21.08 -10.08
C LYS A 1021 22.89 19.77 -10.47
N PRO A 1022 21.78 19.36 -9.82
CA PRO A 1022 21.09 20.01 -8.69
C PRO A 1022 21.73 19.72 -7.31
N MET A 1023 21.23 20.39 -6.27
CA MET A 1023 21.51 20.09 -4.86
C MET A 1023 20.48 19.11 -4.31
N GLY A 1024 20.90 17.97 -3.75
CA GLY A 1024 20.07 17.12 -2.90
C GLY A 1024 20.21 17.56 -1.46
N ILE A 1025 19.18 18.19 -0.89
CA ILE A 1025 19.20 18.81 0.44
C ILE A 1025 18.45 17.93 1.44
N VAL A 1026 19.02 17.74 2.61
CA VAL A 1026 18.35 17.13 3.77
C VAL A 1026 17.77 18.25 4.65
N TRP A 1027 16.46 18.21 4.80
CA TRP A 1027 15.66 19.10 5.63
C TRP A 1027 15.22 18.37 6.89
N ARG A 1028 15.44 18.99 8.06
CA ARG A 1028 14.87 18.55 9.32
C ARG A 1028 13.53 19.25 9.56
N LEU A 1029 12.46 18.48 9.69
CA LEU A 1029 11.11 18.98 9.96
C LEU A 1029 10.96 19.33 11.44
N GLN A 1030 10.19 20.38 11.73
CA GLN A 1030 9.84 20.74 13.12
C GLN A 1030 8.71 19.87 13.69
N HIS A 1031 7.96 19.19 12.83
CA HIS A 1031 6.87 18.30 13.16
C HIS A 1031 7.07 16.97 12.44
N GLU A 1032 6.75 15.88 13.12
CA GLU A 1032 6.83 14.55 12.53
C GLU A 1032 5.78 14.37 11.44
N LEU A 1033 6.15 13.62 10.41
CA LEU A 1033 5.25 13.23 9.33
C LEU A 1033 4.08 12.40 9.85
N PRO A 1034 2.85 12.58 9.31
CA PRO A 1034 1.77 11.65 9.53
C PRO A 1034 2.17 10.23 9.10
N ALA A 1035 1.70 9.22 9.82
CA ALA A 1035 2.12 7.83 9.61
C ALA A 1035 1.88 7.34 8.18
N ASP A 1036 0.72 7.66 7.60
CA ASP A 1036 0.38 7.33 6.22
C ASP A 1036 1.32 8.01 5.23
N VAL A 1037 1.67 9.28 5.49
CA VAL A 1037 2.64 10.05 4.69
C VAL A 1037 4.03 9.43 4.77
N TRP A 1038 4.49 9.06 5.98
CA TRP A 1038 5.75 8.36 6.18
C TRP A 1038 5.79 7.04 5.40
N THR A 1039 4.76 6.20 5.49
CA THR A 1039 4.73 4.88 4.82
C THR A 1039 4.99 4.98 3.31
N TYR A 1040 4.43 5.97 2.62
CA TYR A 1040 4.63 6.12 1.18
C TYR A 1040 5.76 7.09 0.78
N SER A 1041 6.31 7.85 1.72
CA SER A 1041 7.43 8.78 1.46
C SER A 1041 8.77 8.24 1.91
N ALA A 1042 8.78 7.25 2.81
CA ALA A 1042 9.97 6.55 3.24
C ALA A 1042 10.54 5.71 2.10
N ILE A 1043 11.79 5.97 1.73
CA ILE A 1043 12.56 4.96 1.00
C ILE A 1043 12.97 3.90 2.02
N ALA A 1044 12.64 2.63 1.76
CA ALA A 1044 13.46 1.53 2.25
C ALA A 1044 14.84 1.67 1.58
N ALA A 1045 15.71 2.46 2.22
CA ALA A 1045 16.96 3.03 1.69
C ALA A 1045 17.63 2.16 0.61
N GLY A 1046 17.68 2.68 -0.62
CA GLY A 1046 18.39 2.10 -1.75
C GLY A 1046 19.15 3.15 -2.54
#